data_AF-A0A938U0U0-F1
#
_entry.id   AF-A0A938U0U0-F1
#
_cell.length_a   1.000
_cell.length_b   1.000
_cell.length_c   1.000
_cell.angle_alpha   90.00
_cell.angle_beta   90.00
_cell.angle_gamma   90.00
#
_symmetry.space_group_name_H-M   'P 1'
#
loop_
_entity.id
_entity.type
_entity.pdbx_description
1 polymer ?
#
loop_
_entity_poly.entity_id
_entity_poly.type
_entity_poly.pdbx_seq_one_letter_code
_entity_poly.pdbx_strand_id
1 'polypeptide(L)'
;MRLLSSWGFGAGRRPTNRARVMVLTLCITFTFSGTFPISGPRVAEAALPPPLSTLPILEANPFVPGAKKVKDPVNIGDFVVPTANGKKAAIVLGKALFWDQQIGSDGQSCASCHFHAGADSRSRNQVTPGLLAGDTIFHVKLPNQQLLRNDFPFHQRVAPRDRQRSAVLRDTNDVVSSMGVFLTKFLNVLFGLGAARDDVGTEDTAPPIFPDQVFNDQRVLDQPFVNPGNAQDTRRVEPRNTPTAINAALLFSNFWDGRARNIFNGVNPFGELDVDAAVFASGKRVNVTNGVLENFGGTNLNSTPVRIPDASLASQAVGPPLSDFEMSFQGRTFAQLGAKMVRPGAGPGGQARQVLAFQVIDPNDSVLGTAALAGAGLDAKPASAVIPGAPGLVKASDGATPVTYNDLIEAAFQPWWWNSTAVITFQIEDYYFHFPEQTDPRGYYWQNGEFIIDQTGATPLTTNFSIEPQTVTQREANFSLFFGLAVQLYEATLIADDTPVDRFLANGTPLPSFAAQAAGFGGGGDPRDGMTTFFGAGKCFECHRGPEFAGHTITAIRAPANAPERNIGVTVFGQLATTFPWLPANAIEFMGMARGGRALYDGGFYNISFRPTEEDICRAANSPFANPLTPGQPLPLSFSRLAQLKVQGLLPTVDVANNKFGVAEFVPDLPFLPRVRPFFANFRLATRGSHKTPGLRNQELLAPYMHSGGASTLRQVVEFYTRGGNFPATNIADLDPFIREIGRLRNRPDRQNNLVAFMLCLTDYRVKFEKEPFDHPQLLVPPGDGTKALDGTITGDVFVELAPAVGRGGRPAAGLPPLYEVGFLDEPGNRLSPFDPGNTTTSNFP
;
A
#
# COMPACT_ATOMS: atom_id res chain seq x y z
N MET A 1 60.54 -40.24 16.36
CA MET A 1 60.16 -41.67 16.45
C MET A 1 59.32 -41.97 15.21
N ARG A 2 59.87 -42.67 14.20
CA ARG A 2 59.88 -44.15 13.99
C ARG A 2 58.46 -44.70 13.70
N LEU A 3 58.16 -45.45 12.62
CA LEU A 3 58.86 -46.02 11.44
C LEU A 3 57.77 -46.27 10.33
N LEU A 4 57.97 -46.01 9.01
CA LEU A 4 58.35 -46.96 7.91
C LEU A 4 57.50 -48.27 7.83
N SER A 5 57.17 -48.93 6.70
CA SER A 5 57.57 -48.93 5.26
C SER A 5 56.67 -49.95 4.47
N SER A 6 56.81 -50.29 3.17
CA SER A 6 56.81 -49.53 1.89
C SER A 6 57.18 -50.45 0.67
N TRP A 7 56.64 -50.21 -0.55
CA TRP A 7 56.97 -50.90 -1.86
C TRP A 7 56.40 -52.35 -2.02
N GLY A 8 56.21 -52.95 -3.22
CA GLY A 8 56.50 -52.57 -4.63
C GLY A 8 55.89 -53.54 -5.70
N PHE A 9 56.28 -53.38 -6.98
CA PHE A 9 55.75 -53.98 -8.24
C PHE A 9 55.79 -55.54 -8.41
N GLY A 10 54.99 -56.10 -9.34
CA GLY A 10 55.29 -57.42 -9.98
C GLY A 10 54.19 -58.09 -10.83
N ALA A 11 54.45 -58.33 -12.12
CA ALA A 11 53.56 -58.91 -13.15
C ALA A 11 53.28 -60.45 -13.08
N GLY A 12 52.35 -60.97 -13.91
CA GLY A 12 52.48 -62.37 -14.44
C GLY A 12 51.23 -63.24 -14.62
N ARG A 13 50.76 -63.40 -15.87
CA ARG A 13 49.62 -64.22 -16.36
C ARG A 13 49.64 -65.75 -16.07
N ARG A 14 48.41 -66.31 -15.84
CA ARG A 14 47.84 -67.60 -16.36
C ARG A 14 48.45 -68.94 -15.85
N PRO A 15 47.71 -70.09 -15.81
CA PRO A 15 46.79 -70.58 -16.87
C PRO A 15 45.44 -71.25 -16.47
N THR A 16 44.76 -71.71 -17.52
CA THR A 16 43.48 -72.45 -17.64
C THR A 16 43.51 -73.86 -16.98
N ASN A 17 42.44 -74.69 -16.84
CA ASN A 17 41.43 -75.08 -17.86
C ASN A 17 40.37 -76.10 -17.33
N ARG A 18 39.32 -76.35 -18.14
CA ARG A 18 38.31 -77.47 -18.10
C ARG A 18 37.32 -77.49 -16.91
N ALA A 19 35.99 -77.53 -17.02
CA ALA A 19 34.98 -78.01 -18.01
C ALA A 19 34.33 -79.36 -17.65
N ARG A 20 32.99 -79.38 -17.54
CA ARG A 20 32.11 -80.42 -18.10
C ARG A 20 30.65 -79.94 -18.19
N VAL A 21 29.93 -80.51 -19.14
CA VAL A 21 28.57 -80.17 -19.58
C VAL A 21 27.64 -81.35 -19.28
N MET A 22 26.37 -81.08 -18.97
CA MET A 22 25.31 -82.04 -19.30
C MET A 22 24.03 -81.28 -19.68
N VAL A 23 23.39 -81.71 -20.76
CA VAL A 23 22.17 -81.11 -21.33
C VAL A 23 21.07 -82.16 -21.26
N LEU A 24 19.86 -81.73 -20.90
CA LEU A 24 18.62 -82.46 -21.24
C LEU A 24 17.55 -81.45 -21.62
N THR A 25 16.73 -81.79 -22.62
CA THR A 25 15.79 -80.86 -23.27
C THR A 25 14.41 -81.50 -23.36
N LEU A 26 13.38 -80.80 -22.87
CA LEU A 26 12.07 -80.74 -23.54
C LEU A 26 11.26 -79.52 -23.08
N CYS A 27 10.51 -78.92 -24.00
CA CYS A 27 9.61 -77.78 -23.76
C CYS A 27 8.30 -78.25 -23.07
N ILE A 28 7.48 -77.38 -22.45
CA ILE A 28 6.51 -76.50 -23.15
C ILE A 28 6.02 -75.33 -22.22
N THR A 29 6.08 -74.11 -22.76
CA THR A 29 5.35 -72.83 -22.52
C THR A 29 4.92 -72.29 -21.13
N PHE A 30 5.30 -71.01 -20.89
CA PHE A 30 4.56 -69.86 -20.28
C PHE A 30 3.92 -69.98 -18.88
N THR A 31 3.86 -68.96 -18.00
CA THR A 31 4.34 -67.55 -17.95
C THR A 31 4.35 -67.12 -16.48
N PHE A 32 5.39 -66.46 -15.98
CA PHE A 32 5.36 -65.08 -15.43
C PHE A 32 6.74 -64.69 -14.86
N SER A 33 7.12 -63.43 -15.02
CA SER A 33 8.50 -62.96 -14.88
C SER A 33 8.75 -62.17 -13.59
N GLY A 34 9.84 -62.50 -12.89
CA GLY A 34 10.38 -61.63 -11.84
C GLY A 34 11.84 -61.96 -11.51
N THR A 35 12.76 -61.05 -11.84
CA THR A 35 13.79 -60.44 -10.95
C THR A 35 14.86 -59.69 -11.74
N PHE A 36 15.54 -58.77 -11.05
CA PHE A 36 16.52 -57.79 -11.53
C PHE A 36 17.77 -58.35 -12.23
N PRO A 37 18.44 -57.52 -13.03
CA PRO A 37 19.89 -57.56 -13.15
C PRO A 37 20.58 -56.25 -12.71
N ILE A 38 21.84 -56.39 -12.32
CA ILE A 38 22.79 -55.35 -11.88
C ILE A 38 23.49 -54.73 -13.08
N SER A 39 23.79 -53.42 -13.06
CA SER A 39 24.71 -52.80 -14.02
C SER A 39 25.52 -51.65 -13.41
N GLY A 40 26.83 -51.62 -13.73
CA GLY A 40 27.78 -50.59 -13.26
C GLY A 40 27.62 -49.22 -13.93
N PRO A 41 28.51 -48.25 -13.58
CA PRO A 41 28.27 -46.84 -13.85
C PRO A 41 28.41 -46.49 -15.34
N ARG A 42 27.38 -45.84 -15.88
CA ARG A 42 27.51 -45.00 -17.07
C ARG A 42 27.51 -43.54 -16.63
N VAL A 43 28.39 -42.75 -17.23
CA VAL A 43 28.32 -41.29 -17.14
C VAL A 43 27.02 -40.86 -17.81
N ALA A 44 26.09 -40.30 -17.04
CA ALA A 44 24.85 -39.77 -17.58
C ALA A 44 25.09 -38.33 -18.04
N GLU A 45 24.94 -38.09 -19.34
CA GLU A 45 24.63 -36.75 -19.83
C GLU A 45 23.38 -36.24 -19.11
N ALA A 46 23.35 -34.95 -18.80
CA ALA A 46 22.20 -34.34 -18.14
C ALA A 46 20.97 -34.47 -19.06
N ALA A 47 20.07 -35.38 -18.70
CA ALA A 47 18.80 -35.52 -19.40
C ALA A 47 18.07 -34.17 -19.34
N LEU A 48 17.76 -33.62 -20.52
CA LEU A 48 16.92 -32.44 -20.64
C LEU A 48 15.61 -32.68 -19.86
N PRO A 49 15.10 -31.68 -19.11
CA PRO A 49 13.82 -31.82 -18.43
C PRO A 49 12.72 -32.12 -19.47
N PRO A 50 11.70 -32.90 -19.11
CA PRO A 50 10.62 -33.25 -20.03
C PRO A 50 9.93 -31.98 -20.55
N PRO A 51 9.40 -32.01 -21.79
CA PRO A 51 8.73 -30.85 -22.38
C PRO A 51 7.53 -30.42 -21.53
N LEU A 52 7.32 -29.10 -21.44
CA LEU A 52 6.32 -28.44 -20.58
C LEU A 52 4.86 -28.87 -20.83
N SER A 53 4.58 -29.60 -21.91
CA SER A 53 3.28 -30.18 -22.23
C SER A 53 2.83 -31.31 -21.29
N THR A 54 3.69 -31.83 -20.40
CA THR A 54 3.31 -32.90 -19.46
C THR A 54 2.96 -32.42 -18.04
N LEU A 55 2.73 -31.12 -17.84
CA LEU A 55 2.20 -30.58 -16.58
C LEU A 55 0.66 -30.44 -16.67
N PRO A 56 -0.13 -31.22 -15.90
CA PRO A 56 -1.61 -31.19 -15.96
C PRO A 56 -2.29 -29.88 -15.52
N ILE A 57 -1.52 -28.81 -15.35
CA ILE A 57 -1.95 -27.52 -14.79
C ILE A 57 -1.93 -26.42 -15.87
N LEU A 58 -1.29 -26.64 -17.03
CA LEU A 58 -1.26 -25.65 -18.12
C LEU A 58 -2.39 -25.79 -19.15
N GLU A 59 -2.93 -27.00 -19.39
CA GLU A 59 -3.86 -27.24 -20.51
C GLU A 59 -5.30 -26.73 -20.31
N ALA A 60 -5.61 -26.06 -19.19
CA ALA A 60 -6.96 -25.60 -18.87
C ALA A 60 -7.04 -24.20 -18.22
N ASN A 61 -5.98 -23.39 -18.29
CA ASN A 61 -5.92 -22.11 -17.59
C ASN A 61 -6.11 -20.91 -18.55
N PRO A 62 -7.21 -20.12 -18.47
CA PRO A 62 -7.47 -18.96 -19.33
C PRO A 62 -6.67 -17.70 -18.90
N PHE A 63 -5.42 -17.90 -18.45
CA PHE A 63 -4.56 -16.89 -17.85
C PHE A 63 -3.81 -16.10 -18.94
N VAL A 64 -4.58 -15.37 -19.75
CA VAL A 64 -4.03 -14.31 -20.61
C VAL A 64 -3.62 -13.13 -19.71
N PRO A 65 -2.46 -12.48 -19.93
CA PRO A 65 -1.70 -11.89 -18.84
C PRO A 65 -1.67 -10.35 -18.89
N GLY A 66 -1.20 -9.76 -17.81
CA GLY A 66 -1.34 -8.33 -17.52
C GLY A 66 -2.41 -8.09 -16.45
N ALA A 67 -2.17 -7.12 -15.57
CA ALA A 67 -3.18 -6.66 -14.63
C ALA A 67 -4.42 -6.17 -15.40
N LYS A 68 -5.63 -6.54 -14.94
CA LYS A 68 -6.86 -6.08 -15.61
C LYS A 68 -6.95 -4.56 -15.52
N LYS A 69 -7.36 -3.90 -16.61
CA LYS A 69 -7.60 -2.46 -16.61
C LYS A 69 -8.57 -2.08 -15.48
N VAL A 70 -8.18 -1.10 -14.69
CA VAL A 70 -9.01 -0.50 -13.64
C VAL A 70 -10.30 0.00 -14.28
N LYS A 71 -11.43 -0.30 -13.63
CA LYS A 71 -12.72 0.29 -13.97
C LYS A 71 -12.89 1.59 -13.20
N ASP A 72 -13.49 2.58 -13.83
CA ASP A 72 -13.88 3.81 -13.13
C ASP A 72 -14.93 3.49 -12.05
N PRO A 73 -15.02 4.31 -10.97
CA PRO A 73 -16.06 4.18 -9.97
C PRO A 73 -17.46 4.20 -10.58
N VAL A 74 -18.38 3.40 -10.01
CA VAL A 74 -19.66 3.04 -10.66
C VAL A 74 -20.50 4.26 -11.07
N ASN A 75 -20.50 5.31 -10.24
CA ASN A 75 -21.26 6.55 -10.42
C ASN A 75 -20.35 7.77 -10.63
N ILE A 76 -19.14 7.60 -11.18
CA ILE A 76 -18.14 8.68 -11.29
C ILE A 76 -18.65 9.94 -12.02
N GLY A 77 -19.58 9.80 -12.98
CA GLY A 77 -20.16 10.92 -13.74
C GLY A 77 -21.06 11.87 -12.94
N ASP A 78 -21.50 11.49 -11.75
CA ASP A 78 -22.21 12.37 -10.80
C ASP A 78 -21.25 13.36 -10.11
N PHE A 79 -19.94 13.08 -10.16
CA PHE A 79 -18.87 13.80 -9.48
C PHE A 79 -17.94 14.50 -10.46
N VAL A 80 -17.33 13.73 -11.36
CA VAL A 80 -16.39 14.20 -12.39
C VAL A 80 -17.19 14.53 -13.65
N VAL A 81 -16.81 15.61 -14.34
CA VAL A 81 -17.43 16.01 -15.61
C VAL A 81 -17.29 14.85 -16.61
N PRO A 82 -18.40 14.28 -17.15
CA PRO A 82 -18.42 13.03 -17.91
C PRO A 82 -17.95 13.21 -19.35
N THR A 83 -16.77 13.79 -19.52
CA THR A 83 -16.08 13.98 -20.80
C THR A 83 -14.63 13.48 -20.68
N ALA A 84 -13.99 13.19 -21.81
CA ALA A 84 -12.58 12.79 -21.82
C ALA A 84 -11.68 13.88 -21.20
N ASN A 85 -11.97 15.16 -21.46
CA ASN A 85 -11.21 16.29 -20.92
C ASN A 85 -11.42 16.44 -19.41
N GLY A 86 -12.66 16.32 -18.91
CA GLY A 86 -12.97 16.38 -17.48
C GLY A 86 -12.29 15.28 -16.68
N LYS A 87 -12.32 14.04 -17.19
CA LYS A 87 -11.55 12.93 -16.61
C LYS A 87 -10.04 13.20 -16.65
N LYS A 88 -9.53 13.78 -17.73
CA LYS A 88 -8.09 14.13 -17.85
C LYS A 88 -7.69 15.24 -16.87
N ALA A 89 -8.54 16.26 -16.66
CA ALA A 89 -8.35 17.27 -15.63
C ALA A 89 -8.32 16.68 -14.22
N ALA A 90 -9.18 15.70 -13.94
CA ALA A 90 -9.14 14.97 -12.67
C ALA A 90 -7.84 14.15 -12.49
N ILE A 91 -7.30 13.55 -13.56
CA ILE A 91 -6.00 12.85 -13.53
C ILE A 91 -4.82 13.82 -13.32
N VAL A 92 -4.84 14.98 -14.00
CA VAL A 92 -3.88 16.08 -13.78
C VAL A 92 -3.89 16.52 -12.32
N LEU A 93 -5.08 16.80 -11.78
CA LEU A 93 -5.28 17.19 -10.39
C LEU A 93 -4.80 16.10 -9.42
N GLY A 94 -5.04 14.82 -9.75
CA GLY A 94 -4.58 13.69 -8.94
C GLY A 94 -3.07 13.61 -8.86
N LYS A 95 -2.38 13.70 -10.01
CA LYS A 95 -0.90 13.69 -10.03
C LYS A 95 -0.33 14.93 -9.34
N ALA A 96 -0.94 16.09 -9.54
CA ALA A 96 -0.56 17.30 -8.81
C ALA A 96 -0.66 17.10 -7.29
N LEU A 97 -1.84 16.74 -6.77
CA LEU A 97 -2.09 16.58 -5.33
C LEU A 97 -1.22 15.48 -4.68
N PHE A 98 -0.94 14.39 -5.40
CA PHE A 98 -0.10 13.30 -4.88
C PHE A 98 1.37 13.74 -4.67
N TRP A 99 1.88 14.60 -5.56
CA TRP A 99 3.28 15.06 -5.53
C TRP A 99 3.46 16.44 -4.87
N ASP A 100 2.38 17.19 -4.59
CA ASP A 100 2.50 18.55 -4.07
C ASP A 100 2.82 18.60 -2.56
N GLN A 101 4.05 18.96 -2.25
CA GLN A 101 4.59 19.18 -0.90
C GLN A 101 3.91 20.34 -0.14
N GLN A 102 3.14 21.18 -0.82
CA GLN A 102 2.27 22.17 -0.18
C GLN A 102 1.09 21.54 0.57
N ILE A 103 0.73 20.29 0.26
CA ILE A 103 -0.37 19.58 0.93
C ILE A 103 -0.02 19.31 2.39
N GLY A 104 1.20 18.82 2.66
CA GLY A 104 1.65 18.56 4.02
C GLY A 104 1.82 19.84 4.86
N SER A 105 1.97 19.65 6.17
CA SER A 105 2.25 20.75 7.10
C SER A 105 3.73 21.16 7.10
N ASP A 106 4.65 20.20 6.91
CA ASP A 106 6.10 20.43 6.99
C ASP A 106 6.89 20.10 5.70
N GLY A 107 6.20 19.97 4.57
CA GLY A 107 6.76 19.66 3.25
C GLY A 107 6.65 18.20 2.81
N GLN A 108 5.99 17.33 3.58
CA GLN A 108 5.62 15.98 3.14
C GLN A 108 4.50 16.00 2.07
N SER A 109 4.47 14.97 1.22
CA SER A 109 3.42 14.70 0.22
C SER A 109 3.12 13.19 0.20
N CYS A 110 2.12 12.72 -0.57
CA CYS A 110 1.96 11.27 -0.75
C CYS A 110 3.23 10.68 -1.41
N ALA A 111 3.81 11.40 -2.38
CA ALA A 111 5.04 11.00 -3.04
C ALA A 111 6.25 10.85 -2.10
N SER A 112 6.35 11.56 -0.97
CA SER A 112 7.49 11.36 -0.04
C SER A 112 7.53 10.00 0.64
N CYS A 113 6.41 9.26 0.65
CA CYS A 113 6.35 7.86 1.10
C CYS A 113 6.30 6.85 -0.06
N HIS A 114 6.24 7.31 -1.32
CA HIS A 114 5.94 6.49 -2.49
C HIS A 114 6.86 6.75 -3.71
N PHE A 115 7.95 7.50 -3.56
CA PHE A 115 8.80 7.95 -4.67
C PHE A 115 9.55 6.83 -5.41
N HIS A 116 9.91 5.73 -4.73
CA HIS A 116 10.69 4.64 -5.34
C HIS A 116 9.77 3.47 -5.69
N ALA A 117 9.43 3.32 -6.98
CA ALA A 117 8.51 2.28 -7.46
C ALA A 117 7.17 2.24 -6.69
N GLY A 118 6.68 3.39 -6.25
CA GLY A 118 5.46 3.51 -5.45
C GLY A 118 5.64 3.25 -3.96
N ALA A 119 6.85 3.10 -3.43
CA ALA A 119 7.11 2.85 -2.00
C ALA A 119 8.28 3.70 -1.47
N ASP A 120 8.56 3.58 -0.16
CA ASP A 120 9.69 4.21 0.50
C ASP A 120 10.89 3.25 0.54
N SER A 121 11.95 3.59 -0.19
CA SER A 121 13.20 2.83 -0.23
C SER A 121 14.28 3.39 0.69
N ARG A 122 13.95 4.35 1.57
CA ARG A 122 14.92 4.95 2.49
C ARG A 122 15.38 3.91 3.51
N SER A 123 16.55 4.14 4.08
CA SER A 123 17.17 3.29 5.11
C SER A 123 17.44 4.04 6.42
N ARG A 124 17.13 5.34 6.47
CA ARG A 124 17.37 6.21 7.63
C ARG A 124 16.08 6.91 8.01
N ASN A 125 15.82 6.99 9.31
CA ASN A 125 14.55 7.43 9.88
C ASN A 125 13.35 6.65 9.35
N GLN A 126 13.43 5.33 9.46
CA GLN A 126 12.44 4.38 8.95
C GLN A 126 11.99 3.37 10.01
N VAL A 127 12.40 3.52 11.28
CA VAL A 127 12.04 2.59 12.36
C VAL A 127 10.99 3.23 13.25
N THR A 128 10.03 2.42 13.70
CA THR A 128 9.12 2.70 14.81
C THR A 128 9.04 1.45 15.70
N PRO A 129 8.86 1.57 17.03
CA PRO A 129 8.66 0.42 17.90
C PRO A 129 7.32 -0.25 17.60
N GLY A 130 7.00 -1.32 18.32
CA GLY A 130 5.69 -1.96 18.28
C GLY A 130 4.58 -1.09 18.90
N LEU A 131 4.26 0.08 18.34
CA LEU A 131 3.16 0.94 18.80
C LEU A 131 1.83 0.19 18.76
N LEU A 132 1.65 -0.63 17.72
CA LEU A 132 0.67 -1.70 17.59
C LEU A 132 0.97 -2.94 18.47
N ALA A 133 1.51 -2.74 19.66
CA ALA A 133 1.57 -3.69 20.77
C ALA A 133 1.49 -2.95 22.13
N GLY A 134 1.30 -1.63 22.12
CA GLY A 134 1.56 -0.76 23.27
C GLY A 134 3.05 -0.60 23.63
N ASP A 135 3.96 -1.01 22.73
CA ASP A 135 5.41 -0.91 22.93
C ASP A 135 5.95 0.41 22.36
N THR A 136 6.63 1.17 23.21
CA THR A 136 7.25 2.45 22.89
C THR A 136 8.78 2.39 22.85
N ILE A 137 9.37 1.20 23.06
CA ILE A 137 10.81 0.98 23.13
C ILE A 137 11.33 0.48 21.79
N PHE A 138 12.35 1.12 21.25
CA PHE A 138 13.02 0.72 20.02
C PHE A 138 14.04 -0.41 20.31
N HIS A 139 13.92 -1.55 19.64
CA HIS A 139 14.77 -2.72 19.89
C HIS A 139 15.84 -2.96 18.80
N VAL A 140 15.62 -2.48 17.57
CA VAL A 140 16.52 -2.67 16.42
C VAL A 140 17.52 -1.51 16.27
N LYS A 141 16.99 -0.28 16.24
CA LYS A 141 17.72 0.99 16.14
C LYS A 141 16.89 2.10 16.76
N LEU A 142 17.55 3.12 17.29
CA LEU A 142 16.88 4.36 17.72
C LEU A 142 16.29 5.12 16.50
N PRO A 143 15.36 6.08 16.71
CA PRO A 143 14.90 6.97 15.67
C PRO A 143 16.04 7.58 14.84
N ASN A 144 15.78 7.87 13.56
CA ASN A 144 16.72 8.54 12.67
C ASN A 144 18.09 7.85 12.46
N GLN A 145 18.29 6.63 12.95
CA GLN A 145 19.48 5.84 12.66
C GLN A 145 19.40 5.16 11.28
N GLN A 146 20.57 4.88 10.72
CA GLN A 146 20.75 4.15 9.46
C GLN A 146 20.61 2.64 9.72
N LEU A 147 19.65 2.01 9.05
CA LEU A 147 19.48 0.56 8.97
C LEU A 147 20.53 -0.06 8.03
N LEU A 148 21.07 -1.20 8.45
CA LEU A 148 22.02 -2.02 7.71
C LEU A 148 21.41 -3.38 7.39
N ARG A 149 22.00 -4.09 6.42
CA ARG A 149 21.56 -5.45 6.03
C ARG A 149 21.49 -6.41 7.24
N ASN A 150 22.46 -6.29 8.15
CA ASN A 150 22.58 -7.14 9.35
C ASN A 150 21.53 -6.84 10.45
N ASP A 151 20.83 -5.70 10.35
CA ASP A 151 19.68 -5.40 11.22
C ASP A 151 18.45 -6.27 10.87
N PHE A 152 18.52 -7.05 9.79
CA PHE A 152 17.48 -7.98 9.34
C PHE A 152 17.94 -9.45 9.34
N PRO A 153 17.00 -10.42 9.42
CA PRO A 153 15.58 -10.23 9.69
C PRO A 153 15.34 -9.88 11.17
N PHE A 154 14.16 -9.37 11.46
CA PHE A 154 13.75 -9.02 12.83
C PHE A 154 13.49 -10.28 13.68
N HIS A 155 12.92 -11.33 13.08
CA HIS A 155 12.90 -12.68 13.65
C HIS A 155 14.06 -13.53 13.10
N GLN A 156 15.19 -13.54 13.79
CA GLN A 156 16.41 -14.23 13.35
C GLN A 156 16.60 -15.57 14.09
N ARG A 157 17.08 -16.59 13.37
CA ARG A 157 17.36 -17.94 13.88
C ARG A 157 18.75 -18.40 13.47
N VAL A 158 19.40 -19.22 14.31
CA VAL A 158 20.73 -19.82 14.04
C VAL A 158 20.73 -20.57 12.69
N ALA A 159 19.69 -21.35 12.42
CA ALA A 159 19.41 -21.96 11.13
C ALA A 159 18.06 -21.43 10.61
N PRO A 160 18.03 -20.41 9.74
CA PRO A 160 16.80 -19.76 9.24
C PRO A 160 15.77 -20.70 8.56
N ARG A 161 16.19 -21.92 8.21
CA ARG A 161 15.40 -22.93 7.50
C ARG A 161 14.87 -24.06 8.39
N ASP A 162 15.28 -24.15 9.66
CA ASP A 162 14.81 -25.16 10.61
C ASP A 162 14.03 -24.50 11.76
N ARG A 163 12.71 -24.67 11.78
CA ARG A 163 11.84 -24.14 12.85
C ARG A 163 11.89 -24.98 14.13
N GLN A 164 12.15 -26.28 14.02
CA GLN A 164 11.94 -27.24 15.10
C GLN A 164 13.14 -27.36 16.04
N ARG A 165 14.35 -27.08 15.54
CA ARG A 165 15.60 -27.29 16.28
C ARG A 165 16.49 -26.05 16.38
N SER A 166 16.19 -24.99 15.62
CA SER A 166 16.97 -23.74 15.71
C SER A 166 16.48 -22.85 16.85
N ALA A 167 17.42 -22.45 17.71
CA ALA A 167 17.27 -21.31 18.60
C ALA A 167 16.99 -20.02 17.80
N VAL A 168 16.32 -19.08 18.47
CA VAL A 168 16.13 -17.68 18.05
C VAL A 168 17.34 -16.88 18.54
N LEU A 169 17.86 -15.99 17.70
CA LEU A 169 19.00 -15.11 17.98
C LEU A 169 18.57 -13.68 18.30
N ARG A 170 17.56 -13.19 17.58
CA ARG A 170 16.92 -11.89 17.77
C ARG A 170 15.44 -12.04 17.48
N ASP A 171 14.61 -11.40 18.27
CA ASP A 171 13.20 -11.17 17.97
C ASP A 171 12.81 -9.76 18.39
N THR A 172 11.94 -9.11 17.61
CA THR A 172 11.45 -7.75 17.85
C THR A 172 10.18 -7.52 17.03
N ASN A 173 9.30 -6.73 17.62
CA ASN A 173 8.04 -6.17 17.11
C ASN A 173 8.23 -4.80 16.42
N ASP A 174 9.45 -4.26 16.36
CA ASP A 174 9.77 -3.04 15.61
C ASP A 174 9.27 -3.16 14.15
N VAL A 175 8.95 -2.02 13.58
CA VAL A 175 8.45 -1.88 12.20
C VAL A 175 9.41 -1.01 11.41
N VAL A 176 9.67 -1.40 10.15
CA VAL A 176 10.32 -0.56 9.16
C VAL A 176 9.30 -0.04 8.15
N SER A 177 9.12 1.28 8.11
CA SER A 177 8.13 1.96 7.28
C SER A 177 8.53 3.39 6.94
N SER A 178 7.63 4.08 6.23
CA SER A 178 7.86 5.42 5.71
C SER A 178 7.99 6.48 6.80
N MET A 179 8.90 7.42 6.55
CA MET A 179 9.07 8.64 7.32
C MET A 179 8.01 9.67 6.92
N GLY A 180 7.26 10.15 7.90
CA GLY A 180 6.30 11.24 7.74
C GLY A 180 6.73 12.53 8.43
N VAL A 181 5.92 13.05 9.36
CA VAL A 181 6.08 14.38 9.96
C VAL A 181 6.66 14.35 11.38
N PHE A 182 7.13 15.50 11.86
CA PHE A 182 7.33 15.71 13.29
C PHE A 182 5.99 15.86 14.01
N LEU A 183 5.89 15.39 15.26
CA LEU A 183 4.73 15.72 16.10
C LEU A 183 4.70 17.22 16.37
N THR A 184 3.62 17.85 15.92
CA THR A 184 3.30 19.25 16.18
C THR A 184 1.77 19.38 16.16
N LYS A 185 1.19 20.19 17.03
CA LYS A 185 -0.25 20.49 17.07
C LYS A 185 -0.57 21.63 16.11
N PHE A 186 -1.50 21.43 15.20
CA PHE A 186 -1.91 22.43 14.22
C PHE A 186 -2.59 23.64 14.90
N LEU A 187 -2.19 24.85 14.53
CA LEU A 187 -2.82 26.09 14.96
C LEU A 187 -3.57 26.77 13.79
N ASN A 188 -2.87 27.13 12.72
CA ASN A 188 -3.46 27.78 11.55
C ASN A 188 -2.58 27.71 10.29
N VAL A 189 -3.02 28.37 9.22
CA VAL A 189 -2.30 28.53 7.95
C VAL A 189 -1.92 30.01 7.78
N LEU A 190 -0.64 30.29 7.54
CA LEU A 190 -0.13 31.63 7.25
C LEU A 190 -0.24 31.96 5.75
N PHE A 191 -1.42 32.45 5.38
CA PHE A 191 -1.69 32.94 4.02
C PHE A 191 -0.78 34.11 3.66
N GLY A 192 0.13 33.91 2.69
CA GLY A 192 0.94 34.97 2.08
C GLY A 192 2.46 34.80 2.19
N LEU A 193 2.97 33.79 2.91
CA LEU A 193 4.42 33.54 2.98
C LEU A 193 5.01 32.88 1.73
N GLY A 194 4.19 32.30 0.84
CA GLY A 194 4.68 31.69 -0.41
C GLY A 194 5.64 30.51 -0.19
N ALA A 195 5.54 29.81 0.94
CA ALA A 195 6.39 28.69 1.32
C ALA A 195 5.62 27.35 1.24
N ALA A 196 6.36 26.23 1.11
CA ALA A 196 5.83 24.88 1.27
C ALA A 196 5.45 24.57 2.73
N ARG A 197 5.97 25.37 3.67
CA ARG A 197 5.80 25.28 5.12
C ARG A 197 5.19 26.56 5.66
N ASP A 198 3.88 26.58 5.70
CA ASP A 198 3.08 27.72 6.11
C ASP A 198 1.91 27.32 7.03
N ASP A 199 1.76 26.02 7.30
CA ASP A 199 1.04 25.57 8.48
C ASP A 199 1.87 25.96 9.71
N VAL A 200 1.26 26.68 10.65
CA VAL A 200 1.84 26.95 11.96
C VAL A 200 1.27 25.97 12.96
N GLY A 201 2.13 25.53 13.86
CA GLY A 201 1.74 24.70 14.97
C GLY A 201 2.44 25.10 16.27
N THR A 202 2.06 24.43 17.35
CA THR A 202 2.70 24.51 18.64
C THR A 202 3.04 23.10 19.13
N GLU A 203 4.03 22.99 19.99
CA GLU A 203 4.29 21.79 20.78
C GLU A 203 3.35 21.84 22.00
N ASP A 204 2.77 20.70 22.40
CA ASP A 204 1.49 20.77 23.10
C ASP A 204 1.57 21.34 24.53
N THR A 205 1.05 22.56 24.67
CA THR A 205 0.65 23.26 25.89
C THR A 205 1.70 23.54 26.98
N ALA A 206 2.27 24.75 26.88
CA ALA A 206 2.90 25.55 27.94
C ALA A 206 4.24 25.02 28.52
N PRO A 207 5.19 25.92 28.83
CA PRO A 207 6.49 25.50 29.37
C PRO A 207 6.35 24.77 30.73
N PRO A 208 7.07 23.65 30.93
CA PRO A 208 8.06 23.07 30.03
C PRO A 208 7.44 22.31 28.84
N ILE A 209 7.95 22.59 27.64
CA ILE A 209 7.66 21.89 26.39
C ILE A 209 7.96 20.39 26.56
N PHE A 210 7.04 19.53 26.12
CA PHE A 210 7.26 18.09 26.08
C PHE A 210 7.58 17.63 24.64
N PRO A 211 8.79 17.11 24.36
CA PRO A 211 9.11 16.49 23.06
C PRO A 211 8.29 15.22 22.83
N ASP A 212 8.25 14.70 21.59
CA ASP A 212 7.56 13.44 21.31
C ASP A 212 8.17 12.32 22.16
N GLN A 213 7.38 11.75 23.09
CA GLN A 213 7.89 10.81 24.09
C GLN A 213 8.47 9.51 23.50
N VAL A 214 8.11 9.18 22.26
CA VAL A 214 8.62 8.01 21.53
C VAL A 214 9.71 8.44 20.55
N PHE A 215 9.47 9.45 19.72
CA PHE A 215 10.33 9.86 18.61
C PHE A 215 11.32 10.98 18.98
N ASN A 216 11.81 11.01 20.22
CA ASN A 216 12.92 11.88 20.64
C ASN A 216 14.27 11.14 20.58
N ASP A 217 15.34 11.88 20.32
CA ASP A 217 16.70 11.35 20.46
C ASP A 217 17.13 11.30 21.94
N GLN A 218 16.88 10.16 22.60
CA GLN A 218 17.26 9.94 24.00
C GLN A 218 18.77 10.12 24.28
N ARG A 219 19.65 10.07 23.27
CA ARG A 219 21.09 10.38 23.44
C ARG A 219 21.34 11.79 23.96
N VAL A 220 20.35 12.67 23.83
CA VAL A 220 20.37 14.06 24.33
C VAL A 220 19.93 14.14 25.80
N LEU A 221 19.07 13.24 26.27
CA LEU A 221 18.51 13.26 27.63
C LEU A 221 19.48 12.71 28.69
N ASP A 222 20.35 11.77 28.31
CA ASP A 222 21.38 11.18 29.21
C ASP A 222 22.64 12.07 29.37
N GLN A 223 22.73 13.20 28.67
CA GLN A 223 23.88 14.11 28.73
C GLN A 223 23.70 15.14 29.85
N PRO A 224 24.56 15.19 30.89
CA PRO A 224 24.33 16.00 32.10
C PRO A 224 24.43 17.53 31.91
N PHE A 225 24.58 18.02 30.68
CA PHE A 225 24.74 19.45 30.36
C PHE A 225 23.99 19.90 29.09
N VAL A 226 23.01 19.13 28.59
CA VAL A 226 22.17 19.62 27.49
C VAL A 226 20.96 20.39 28.04
N ASN A 227 20.73 21.60 27.53
CA ASN A 227 19.56 22.40 27.84
C ASN A 227 18.27 21.62 27.48
N PRO A 228 17.20 21.65 28.28
CA PRO A 228 15.94 20.98 27.95
C PRO A 228 15.36 21.36 26.58
N GLY A 229 15.65 22.57 26.08
CA GLY A 229 15.28 23.04 24.73
C GLY A 229 16.16 22.55 23.58
N ASN A 230 17.01 21.53 23.78
CA ASN A 230 17.87 20.94 22.74
C ASN A 230 17.55 19.46 22.45
N ALA A 231 16.52 18.87 23.09
CA ALA A 231 16.06 17.52 22.74
C ALA A 231 15.63 17.50 21.26
N GLN A 232 16.29 16.69 20.45
CA GLN A 232 15.97 16.60 19.02
C GLN A 232 14.79 15.64 18.84
N ASP A 233 13.61 16.20 18.60
CA ASP A 233 12.52 15.47 17.97
C ASP A 233 13.01 14.90 16.63
N THR A 234 12.48 13.74 16.25
CA THR A 234 12.65 13.13 14.93
C THR A 234 11.28 12.97 14.27
N ARG A 235 11.24 12.85 12.94
CA ARG A 235 9.97 12.59 12.25
C ARG A 235 9.46 11.20 12.60
N ARG A 236 8.16 11.11 12.84
CA ARG A 236 7.43 9.86 13.06
C ARG A 236 7.53 8.94 11.86
N VAL A 237 7.37 7.65 12.15
CA VAL A 237 7.43 6.55 11.19
C VAL A 237 6.17 5.71 11.34
N GLU A 238 5.57 5.34 10.21
CA GLU A 238 4.31 4.60 10.13
C GLU A 238 4.36 3.24 10.89
N PRO A 239 3.37 2.94 11.75
CA PRO A 239 3.34 1.72 12.58
C PRO A 239 3.07 0.43 11.78
N ARG A 240 2.86 0.52 10.45
CA ARG A 240 2.94 -0.61 9.52
C ARG A 240 3.72 -0.19 8.29
N ASN A 241 4.46 -1.13 7.69
CA ASN A 241 5.18 -0.94 6.42
C ASN A 241 4.24 -0.45 5.31
N THR A 242 4.53 0.71 4.74
CA THR A 242 3.73 1.35 3.70
C THR A 242 3.71 0.50 2.41
N PRO A 243 2.54 0.06 1.91
CA PRO A 243 2.45 -0.70 0.67
C PRO A 243 2.72 0.17 -0.57
N THR A 244 3.07 -0.45 -1.70
CA THR A 244 3.25 0.29 -2.96
C THR A 244 1.93 0.88 -3.49
N ALA A 245 1.99 2.11 -3.99
CA ALA A 245 0.89 2.77 -4.70
C ALA A 245 0.64 2.17 -6.10
N ILE A 246 1.65 1.52 -6.70
CA ILE A 246 1.54 0.90 -8.02
C ILE A 246 0.62 -0.33 -7.95
N ASN A 247 -0.33 -0.44 -8.89
CA ASN A 247 -1.43 -1.42 -8.89
C ASN A 247 -2.41 -1.34 -7.69
N ALA A 248 -2.31 -0.36 -6.79
CA ALA A 248 -3.23 -0.23 -5.65
C ALA A 248 -4.70 -0.07 -6.09
N ALA A 249 -4.94 0.54 -7.25
CA ALA A 249 -6.25 0.67 -7.88
C ALA A 249 -6.98 -0.66 -8.20
N LEU A 250 -6.28 -1.80 -8.14
CA LEU A 250 -6.86 -3.13 -8.33
C LEU A 250 -7.44 -3.70 -7.03
N LEU A 251 -7.09 -3.15 -5.87
CA LEU A 251 -7.42 -3.67 -4.55
C LEU A 251 -8.82 -3.24 -4.10
N PHE A 252 -9.53 -4.16 -3.44
CA PHE A 252 -10.87 -3.92 -2.92
C PHE A 252 -10.86 -3.09 -1.61
N SER A 253 -9.80 -3.22 -0.81
CA SER A 253 -9.43 -2.30 0.27
C SER A 253 -7.92 -2.10 0.26
N ASN A 254 -7.41 -0.91 0.60
CA ASN A 254 -5.98 -0.58 0.43
C ASN A 254 -5.11 -0.73 1.68
N PHE A 255 -5.61 -0.48 2.89
CA PHE A 255 -4.81 -0.65 4.11
C PHE A 255 -4.73 -2.11 4.56
N TRP A 256 -3.69 -2.44 5.33
CA TRP A 256 -3.39 -3.82 5.78
C TRP A 256 -4.51 -4.45 6.63
N ASP A 257 -5.20 -3.62 7.42
CA ASP A 257 -6.36 -3.94 8.26
C ASP A 257 -7.71 -3.85 7.52
N GLY A 258 -7.68 -3.47 6.24
CA GLY A 258 -8.86 -3.32 5.38
C GLY A 258 -9.74 -2.10 5.68
N ARG A 259 -9.20 -1.08 6.37
CA ARG A 259 -9.59 0.33 6.12
C ARG A 259 -9.28 0.71 4.64
N ALA A 260 -9.64 1.93 4.25
CA ALA A 260 -9.65 2.39 2.85
C ALA A 260 -10.56 1.50 1.99
N ARG A 261 -11.85 1.48 2.34
CA ARG A 261 -12.87 0.54 1.83
C ARG A 261 -13.37 0.90 0.44
N ASN A 262 -13.85 -0.11 -0.30
CA ASN A 262 -14.34 -0.02 -1.68
C ASN A 262 -15.47 1.01 -1.92
N ILE A 263 -16.17 1.48 -0.88
CA ILE A 263 -17.23 2.48 -1.00
C ILE A 263 -16.75 3.78 -0.34
N PHE A 264 -16.28 4.73 -1.14
CA PHE A 264 -15.85 6.03 -0.61
C PHE A 264 -17.08 6.87 -0.22
N ASN A 265 -16.98 7.57 0.92
CA ASN A 265 -18.03 8.41 1.49
C ASN A 265 -17.85 9.91 1.18
N GLY A 266 -16.80 10.28 0.42
CA GLY A 266 -16.46 11.67 0.10
C GLY A 266 -15.59 12.38 1.15
N VAL A 267 -15.34 11.78 2.32
CA VAL A 267 -14.79 12.46 3.50
C VAL A 267 -13.56 11.76 4.10
N ASN A 268 -13.60 10.45 4.35
CA ASN A 268 -12.61 9.77 5.21
C ASN A 268 -12.35 8.29 4.84
N PRO A 269 -11.26 7.66 5.33
CA PRO A 269 -10.84 6.32 4.89
C PRO A 269 -11.71 5.14 5.35
N PHE A 270 -12.74 5.35 6.16
CA PHE A 270 -13.63 4.26 6.60
C PHE A 270 -14.85 4.05 5.72
N GLY A 271 -15.11 4.94 4.75
CA GLY A 271 -16.19 4.75 3.79
C GLY A 271 -17.54 4.54 4.46
N GLU A 272 -18.15 3.39 4.23
CA GLU A 272 -19.49 3.06 4.70
C GLU A 272 -19.68 2.89 6.22
N LEU A 273 -18.59 2.79 7.01
CA LEU A 273 -18.70 2.72 8.48
C LEU A 273 -19.02 4.07 9.11
N ASP A 274 -18.72 5.16 8.40
CA ASP A 274 -19.16 6.49 8.78
C ASP A 274 -20.51 6.79 8.11
N VAL A 275 -21.58 6.73 8.90
CA VAL A 275 -22.95 7.02 8.47
C VAL A 275 -23.27 8.52 8.45
N ASP A 276 -22.43 9.34 9.07
CA ASP A 276 -22.59 10.79 9.22
C ASP A 276 -21.72 11.59 8.22
N ALA A 277 -20.76 10.93 7.59
CA ALA A 277 -19.99 11.44 6.46
C ALA A 277 -20.88 11.88 5.29
N ALA A 278 -20.82 13.17 5.02
CA ALA A 278 -21.56 13.86 3.97
C ALA A 278 -20.71 15.01 3.38
N VAL A 279 -20.99 15.34 2.13
CA VAL A 279 -20.42 16.45 1.36
C VAL A 279 -21.55 17.42 0.95
N PHE A 280 -21.22 18.61 0.49
CA PHE A 280 -22.22 19.67 0.26
C PHE A 280 -22.53 19.86 -1.23
N ALA A 281 -23.80 19.83 -1.63
CA ALA A 281 -24.23 19.90 -3.04
C ALA A 281 -25.25 21.02 -3.29
N SER A 282 -25.00 21.88 -4.28
CA SER A 282 -25.93 22.97 -4.66
C SER A 282 -27.03 22.46 -5.58
N GLY A 283 -28.30 22.68 -5.22
CA GLY A 283 -29.48 22.29 -6.02
C GLY A 283 -29.69 20.76 -6.16
N LYS A 284 -28.85 19.96 -5.50
CA LYS A 284 -28.79 18.49 -5.57
C LYS A 284 -28.90 17.88 -4.18
N ARG A 285 -29.32 16.61 -4.11
CA ARG A 285 -29.28 15.78 -2.88
C ARG A 285 -29.26 14.29 -3.27
N VAL A 286 -28.60 13.45 -2.48
CA VAL A 286 -28.71 11.98 -2.61
C VAL A 286 -29.95 11.50 -1.86
N ASN A 287 -30.80 10.73 -2.54
CA ASN A 287 -31.91 10.01 -1.95
C ASN A 287 -31.42 8.68 -1.38
N VAL A 288 -31.39 8.55 -0.04
CA VAL A 288 -30.82 7.35 0.62
C VAL A 288 -31.60 6.06 0.39
N THR A 289 -32.83 6.12 -0.14
CA THR A 289 -33.64 4.94 -0.45
C THR A 289 -33.17 4.22 -1.72
N ASN A 290 -32.64 4.96 -2.69
CA ASN A 290 -32.21 4.44 -4.00
C ASN A 290 -30.72 4.68 -4.30
N GLY A 291 -30.04 5.54 -3.53
CA GLY A 291 -28.63 5.92 -3.72
C GLY A 291 -28.40 6.92 -4.87
N VAL A 292 -29.45 7.50 -5.45
CA VAL A 292 -29.38 8.35 -6.65
C VAL A 292 -29.21 9.83 -6.27
N LEU A 293 -28.38 10.55 -7.03
CA LEU A 293 -28.24 12.01 -6.93
C LEU A 293 -29.38 12.70 -7.69
N GLU A 294 -30.35 13.24 -6.96
CA GLU A 294 -31.57 13.84 -7.51
C GLU A 294 -31.47 15.38 -7.56
N ASN A 295 -32.22 15.99 -8.49
CA ASN A 295 -32.40 17.44 -8.55
C ASN A 295 -33.41 17.85 -7.47
N PHE A 296 -33.00 18.67 -6.50
CA PHE A 296 -33.89 19.14 -5.42
C PHE A 296 -34.48 20.54 -5.69
N GLY A 297 -33.98 21.23 -6.72
CA GLY A 297 -34.44 22.55 -7.15
C GLY A 297 -33.76 23.70 -6.39
N GLY A 298 -33.76 24.89 -7.01
CA GLY A 298 -33.07 26.07 -6.49
C GLY A 298 -31.54 25.95 -6.50
N THR A 299 -30.87 26.91 -5.86
CA THR A 299 -29.41 26.99 -5.72
C THR A 299 -28.92 26.63 -4.31
N ASN A 300 -29.85 26.28 -3.40
CA ASN A 300 -29.53 25.99 -2.00
C ASN A 300 -28.53 24.85 -1.87
N LEU A 301 -27.59 25.02 -0.95
CA LEU A 301 -26.56 24.05 -0.60
C LEU A 301 -27.10 23.04 0.41
N ASN A 302 -27.04 21.75 0.07
CA ASN A 302 -27.55 20.64 0.89
C ASN A 302 -26.42 19.72 1.35
N SER A 303 -26.42 19.33 2.62
CA SER A 303 -25.62 18.19 3.08
C SER A 303 -26.13 16.90 2.42
N THR A 304 -25.19 16.14 1.86
CA THR A 304 -25.44 15.05 0.92
C THR A 304 -24.54 13.86 1.26
N PRO A 305 -25.09 12.76 1.81
CA PRO A 305 -24.30 11.56 2.07
C PRO A 305 -24.01 10.87 0.74
N VAL A 306 -22.78 10.94 0.26
CA VAL A 306 -22.38 10.30 -0.99
C VAL A 306 -21.85 8.89 -0.71
N ARG A 307 -22.03 8.00 -1.67
CA ARG A 307 -21.45 6.65 -1.67
C ARG A 307 -20.97 6.36 -3.08
N ILE A 308 -19.68 6.07 -3.20
CA ILE A 308 -18.99 5.92 -4.48
C ILE A 308 -18.36 4.52 -4.51
N PRO A 309 -19.01 3.53 -5.14
CA PRO A 309 -18.50 2.17 -5.22
C PRO A 309 -17.31 2.07 -6.18
N ASP A 310 -16.38 1.17 -5.86
CA ASP A 310 -15.09 0.95 -6.53
C ASP A 310 -14.13 2.12 -6.34
N ALA A 311 -14.16 2.70 -5.13
CA ALA A 311 -13.38 3.85 -4.74
C ALA A 311 -12.48 3.62 -3.50
N SER A 312 -11.90 2.43 -3.37
CA SER A 312 -10.97 2.07 -2.29
C SER A 312 -9.74 2.97 -2.23
N LEU A 313 -9.27 3.49 -3.37
CA LEU A 313 -8.17 4.44 -3.44
C LEU A 313 -8.60 5.84 -2.99
N ALA A 314 -9.77 6.33 -3.38
CA ALA A 314 -10.25 7.63 -2.91
C ALA A 314 -10.43 7.63 -1.40
N SER A 315 -10.93 6.52 -0.83
CA SER A 315 -10.92 6.28 0.62
C SER A 315 -9.49 6.32 1.20
N GLN A 316 -8.50 5.67 0.57
CA GLN A 316 -7.12 5.69 1.05
C GLN A 316 -6.49 7.08 1.03
N ALA A 317 -6.62 7.79 -0.09
CA ALA A 317 -5.97 9.07 -0.34
C ALA A 317 -6.37 10.17 0.67
N VAL A 318 -7.55 10.07 1.29
CA VAL A 318 -8.00 11.00 2.35
C VAL A 318 -7.60 10.59 3.77
N GLY A 319 -6.74 9.59 3.95
CA GLY A 319 -6.07 9.32 5.23
C GLY A 319 -4.84 10.21 5.45
N PRO A 320 -3.78 10.06 4.61
CA PRO A 320 -2.48 10.68 4.85
C PRO A 320 -2.48 12.20 5.06
N PRO A 321 -3.23 13.02 4.30
CA PRO A 321 -3.18 14.49 4.43
C PRO A 321 -3.62 15.06 5.79
N LEU A 322 -4.24 14.26 6.66
CA LEU A 322 -4.62 14.61 8.04
C LEU A 322 -3.91 13.77 9.12
N SER A 323 -3.06 12.82 8.73
CA SER A 323 -2.35 11.94 9.67
C SER A 323 -1.16 12.66 10.32
N ASP A 324 -1.09 12.60 11.66
CA ASP A 324 0.01 13.14 12.46
C ASP A 324 1.25 12.22 12.52
N PHE A 325 1.19 11.10 11.80
CA PHE A 325 2.37 10.32 11.42
C PHE A 325 2.83 10.68 10.01
N GLU A 326 1.93 10.81 9.02
CA GLU A 326 2.31 10.82 7.59
C GLU A 326 2.63 12.22 7.01
N MET A 327 1.71 13.18 7.13
CA MET A 327 1.78 14.46 6.37
C MET A 327 1.30 15.71 7.12
N SER A 328 0.62 15.60 8.26
CA SER A 328 -0.11 16.71 8.88
C SER A 328 0.34 17.01 10.31
N PHE A 329 0.30 18.27 10.71
CA PHE A 329 0.22 18.60 12.13
C PHE A 329 -1.11 18.08 12.72
N GLN A 330 -1.05 17.60 13.97
CA GLN A 330 -2.18 17.00 14.67
C GLN A 330 -3.32 18.00 14.83
N GLY A 331 -4.54 17.62 14.48
CA GLY A 331 -5.75 18.45 14.59
C GLY A 331 -6.32 18.93 13.26
N ARG A 332 -5.46 19.11 12.24
CA ARG A 332 -5.82 19.75 10.98
C ARG A 332 -7.00 19.06 10.27
N THR A 333 -7.82 19.83 9.56
CA THR A 333 -9.02 19.34 8.87
C THR A 333 -8.92 19.45 7.35
N PHE A 334 -9.74 18.67 6.62
CA PHE A 334 -9.82 18.79 5.15
C PHE A 334 -10.34 20.15 4.69
N ALA A 335 -11.19 20.82 5.48
CA ALA A 335 -11.66 22.17 5.16
C ALA A 335 -10.54 23.21 5.32
N GLN A 336 -9.63 23.02 6.28
CA GLN A 336 -8.43 23.85 6.47
C GLN A 336 -7.39 23.62 5.36
N LEU A 337 -7.15 22.37 4.99
CA LEU A 337 -6.34 22.03 3.82
C LEU A 337 -6.97 22.58 2.53
N GLY A 338 -8.28 22.45 2.36
CA GLY A 338 -9.01 23.06 1.24
C GLY A 338 -8.78 24.57 1.19
N ALA A 339 -8.98 25.26 2.32
CA ALA A 339 -8.71 26.69 2.44
C ALA A 339 -7.25 27.03 2.08
N LYS A 340 -6.27 26.28 2.57
CA LYS A 340 -4.84 26.43 2.20
C LYS A 340 -4.61 26.38 0.70
N MET A 341 -5.25 25.43 -0.01
CA MET A 341 -4.98 25.16 -1.42
C MET A 341 -5.78 26.05 -2.38
N VAL A 342 -7.01 26.44 -2.02
CA VAL A 342 -7.96 27.10 -2.93
C VAL A 342 -8.19 28.59 -2.64
N ARG A 343 -7.90 29.09 -1.43
CA ARG A 343 -8.05 30.52 -1.12
C ARG A 343 -6.92 31.35 -1.76
N PRO A 344 -7.20 32.59 -2.15
CA PRO A 344 -6.16 33.54 -2.50
C PRO A 344 -5.38 33.98 -1.24
N GLY A 345 -4.05 34.08 -1.33
CA GLY A 345 -3.19 34.48 -0.22
C GLY A 345 -3.32 35.97 0.15
N ALA A 346 -2.98 36.35 1.39
CA ALA A 346 -3.13 37.72 1.88
C ALA A 346 -2.04 38.71 1.41
N GLY A 347 -1.12 38.28 0.53
CA GLY A 347 -0.05 39.12 -0.02
C GLY A 347 -0.51 40.06 -1.14
N PRO A 348 0.30 41.09 -1.50
CA PRO A 348 -0.01 41.99 -2.61
C PRO A 348 -0.18 41.21 -3.93
N GLY A 349 -1.38 41.27 -4.52
CA GLY A 349 -1.73 40.52 -5.73
C GLY A 349 -2.72 39.38 -5.51
N GLY A 350 -2.91 38.91 -4.27
CA GLY A 350 -4.08 38.12 -3.85
C GLY A 350 -4.41 36.91 -4.74
N GLN A 351 -3.43 36.07 -5.08
CA GLN A 351 -3.64 34.89 -5.93
C GLN A 351 -3.71 33.59 -5.13
N ALA A 352 -4.46 32.61 -5.64
CA ALA A 352 -4.51 31.26 -5.09
C ALA A 352 -3.20 30.51 -5.40
N ARG A 353 -2.95 29.38 -4.71
CA ARG A 353 -1.70 28.63 -4.88
C ARG A 353 -1.50 28.17 -6.32
N GLN A 354 -0.29 28.41 -6.80
CA GLN A 354 0.23 27.72 -7.97
C GLN A 354 0.36 26.22 -7.65
N VAL A 355 -0.10 25.39 -8.59
CA VAL A 355 0.05 23.94 -8.53
C VAL A 355 1.53 23.57 -8.66
N LEU A 356 2.03 22.71 -7.77
CA LEU A 356 3.42 22.23 -7.76
C LEU A 356 4.49 23.34 -7.67
N ALA A 357 4.21 24.40 -6.91
CA ALA A 357 5.04 25.62 -6.82
C ALA A 357 6.50 25.41 -6.37
N PHE A 358 6.87 24.22 -5.90
CA PHE A 358 8.21 23.89 -5.41
C PHE A 358 8.89 22.77 -6.20
N GLN A 359 8.24 22.22 -7.23
CA GLN A 359 8.66 21.03 -7.95
C GLN A 359 8.88 21.38 -9.43
N VAL A 360 10.08 21.08 -9.93
CA VAL A 360 10.35 21.10 -11.38
C VAL A 360 9.61 19.92 -12.04
N ILE A 361 9.10 20.15 -13.25
CA ILE A 361 8.34 19.18 -14.05
C ILE A 361 9.06 19.01 -15.39
N ASP A 362 9.18 17.77 -15.89
CA ASP A 362 9.69 17.55 -17.26
C ASP A 362 8.62 17.99 -18.27
N PRO A 363 8.93 18.83 -19.28
CA PRO A 363 7.96 19.24 -20.30
C PRO A 363 7.26 18.09 -21.04
N ASN A 364 7.85 16.89 -21.03
CA ASN A 364 7.36 15.63 -21.62
C ASN A 364 6.71 14.68 -20.60
N ASP A 365 6.49 15.08 -19.35
CA ASP A 365 5.66 14.33 -18.38
C ASP A 365 4.33 13.93 -19.03
N SER A 366 3.90 12.68 -18.83
CA SER A 366 2.76 12.09 -19.54
C SER A 366 1.41 12.67 -19.13
N VAL A 367 1.34 13.32 -17.96
CA VAL A 367 0.12 13.84 -17.34
C VAL A 367 0.21 15.35 -17.08
N LEU A 368 1.36 15.86 -16.65
CA LEU A 368 1.63 17.27 -16.34
C LEU A 368 2.33 18.03 -17.48
N GLY A 369 2.79 17.33 -18.53
CA GLY A 369 3.43 17.97 -19.68
C GLY A 369 2.45 18.85 -20.49
N THR A 370 2.98 19.75 -21.32
CA THR A 370 2.17 20.80 -21.98
C THR A 370 1.03 20.24 -22.85
N ALA A 371 1.28 19.17 -23.60
CA ALA A 371 0.24 18.50 -24.41
C ALA A 371 -0.79 17.74 -23.54
N ALA A 372 -0.40 17.32 -22.34
CA ALA A 372 -1.30 16.68 -21.41
C ALA A 372 -2.30 17.71 -20.84
N LEU A 373 -1.79 18.84 -20.33
CA LEU A 373 -2.58 19.94 -19.77
C LEU A 373 -3.52 20.60 -20.79
N ALA A 374 -3.05 20.88 -22.02
CA ALA A 374 -3.92 21.44 -23.07
C ALA A 374 -5.14 20.52 -23.37
N GLY A 375 -4.94 19.20 -23.35
CA GLY A 375 -6.02 18.23 -23.52
C GLY A 375 -6.93 18.06 -22.29
N ALA A 376 -6.60 18.66 -21.14
CA ALA A 376 -7.49 18.75 -19.98
C ALA A 376 -8.45 19.95 -20.06
N GLY A 377 -8.33 20.78 -21.12
CA GLY A 377 -9.17 21.97 -21.32
C GLY A 377 -8.63 23.24 -20.63
N LEU A 378 -7.44 23.17 -20.03
CA LEU A 378 -6.77 24.26 -19.30
C LEU A 378 -5.99 25.17 -20.27
N ASP A 379 -6.74 25.77 -21.20
CA ASP A 379 -6.32 26.50 -22.41
C ASP A 379 -5.82 25.64 -23.59
N ALA A 380 -6.33 25.97 -24.78
CA ALA A 380 -6.16 25.19 -26.00
C ALA A 380 -5.36 25.95 -27.09
N LYS A 381 -4.03 26.04 -26.93
CA LYS A 381 -3.01 26.15 -28.00
C LYS A 381 -1.59 25.95 -27.45
N PRO A 382 -0.56 25.68 -28.29
CA PRO A 382 0.64 24.97 -27.84
C PRO A 382 1.81 25.89 -27.43
N ALA A 383 1.70 26.62 -26.31
CA ALA A 383 2.79 27.46 -25.78
C ALA A 383 2.93 27.35 -24.24
N SER A 384 3.79 26.41 -23.79
CA SER A 384 4.26 26.18 -22.40
C SER A 384 3.20 26.17 -21.29
N ALA A 385 2.85 24.97 -20.82
CA ALA A 385 2.22 24.77 -19.51
C ALA A 385 3.22 24.46 -18.38
N VAL A 386 4.48 24.22 -18.76
CA VAL A 386 5.64 23.99 -17.88
C VAL A 386 6.79 24.83 -18.44
N ILE A 387 7.47 25.59 -17.58
CA ILE A 387 8.68 26.33 -17.93
C ILE A 387 9.89 25.41 -17.63
N PRO A 388 10.72 25.04 -18.62
CA PRO A 388 11.84 24.12 -18.40
C PRO A 388 12.78 24.60 -17.30
N GLY A 389 12.95 23.79 -16.24
CA GLY A 389 13.84 24.08 -15.11
C GLY A 389 13.29 25.06 -14.06
N ALA A 390 12.07 25.58 -14.23
CA ALA A 390 11.37 26.34 -13.19
C ALA A 390 10.27 25.47 -12.54
N PRO A 391 9.95 25.69 -11.26
CA PRO A 391 8.91 24.94 -10.58
C PRO A 391 7.51 25.43 -10.95
N GLY A 392 6.53 24.55 -10.77
CA GLY A 392 5.10 24.86 -10.88
C GLY A 392 4.52 24.87 -12.29
N LEU A 393 3.20 24.81 -12.35
CA LEU A 393 2.42 24.86 -13.58
C LEU A 393 2.01 26.28 -13.95
N VAL A 394 2.07 26.60 -15.25
CA VAL A 394 1.62 27.88 -15.84
C VAL A 394 0.60 27.63 -16.95
N LYS A 395 -0.20 28.64 -17.30
CA LYS A 395 -1.24 28.53 -18.32
C LYS A 395 -0.61 28.54 -19.72
N ALA A 396 -1.03 27.61 -20.57
CA ALA A 396 -0.50 27.45 -21.93
C ALA A 396 -0.93 28.57 -22.91
N SER A 397 -1.69 29.56 -22.42
CA SER A 397 -2.11 30.76 -23.14
C SER A 397 -1.06 31.88 -23.12
N ASP A 398 -0.26 31.99 -22.06
CA ASP A 398 0.76 33.03 -21.89
C ASP A 398 2.13 32.53 -21.39
N GLY A 399 2.21 31.30 -20.87
CA GLY A 399 3.44 30.73 -20.30
C GLY A 399 3.91 31.41 -19.02
N ALA A 400 3.06 32.19 -18.34
CA ALA A 400 3.42 33.04 -17.21
C ALA A 400 2.39 33.07 -16.08
N THR A 401 1.10 33.01 -16.38
CA THR A 401 0.04 32.97 -15.36
C THR A 401 0.03 31.62 -14.65
N PRO A 402 0.05 31.54 -13.30
CA PRO A 402 -0.05 30.27 -12.58
C PRO A 402 -1.31 29.46 -12.92
N VAL A 403 -1.19 28.14 -13.04
CA VAL A 403 -2.34 27.23 -12.90
C VAL A 403 -2.61 27.03 -11.41
N THR A 404 -3.86 27.22 -11.01
CA THR A 404 -4.30 27.07 -9.62
C THR A 404 -5.12 25.80 -9.42
N TYR A 405 -5.26 25.38 -8.16
CA TYR A 405 -6.16 24.29 -7.80
C TYR A 405 -7.63 24.58 -8.14
N ASN A 406 -8.02 25.86 -8.23
CA ASN A 406 -9.34 26.26 -8.69
C ASN A 406 -9.57 25.91 -10.16
N ASP A 407 -8.63 26.26 -11.04
CA ASP A 407 -8.71 25.93 -12.48
C ASP A 407 -8.88 24.42 -12.69
N LEU A 408 -8.14 23.62 -11.92
CA LEU A 408 -8.19 22.15 -11.99
C LEU A 408 -9.51 21.57 -11.46
N ILE A 409 -10.02 22.04 -10.32
CA ILE A 409 -11.29 21.57 -9.75
C ILE A 409 -12.46 21.92 -10.67
N GLU A 410 -12.48 23.13 -11.22
CA GLU A 410 -13.55 23.61 -12.11
C GLU A 410 -13.59 22.87 -13.46
N ALA A 411 -12.43 22.48 -13.99
CA ALA A 411 -12.33 21.65 -15.19
C ALA A 411 -12.68 20.17 -14.94
N ALA A 412 -12.39 19.65 -13.74
CA ALA A 412 -12.54 18.24 -13.40
C ALA A 412 -13.93 17.86 -12.88
N PHE A 413 -14.54 18.67 -12.00
CA PHE A 413 -15.72 18.29 -11.22
C PHE A 413 -17.00 19.03 -11.60
N GLN A 414 -18.12 18.33 -11.47
CA GLN A 414 -19.46 18.88 -11.72
C GLN A 414 -19.72 20.12 -10.85
N PRO A 415 -20.31 21.19 -11.40
CA PRO A 415 -20.37 22.50 -10.74
C PRO A 415 -21.19 22.49 -9.44
N TRP A 416 -22.16 21.58 -9.29
CA TRP A 416 -22.93 21.47 -8.05
C TRP A 416 -22.10 21.07 -6.82
N TRP A 417 -20.84 20.64 -6.97
CA TRP A 417 -19.92 20.35 -5.86
C TRP A 417 -19.05 21.53 -5.42
N TRP A 418 -18.96 22.62 -6.20
CA TRP A 418 -18.06 23.75 -5.90
C TRP A 418 -18.62 25.14 -6.20
N ASN A 419 -19.70 25.26 -6.96
CA ASN A 419 -20.26 26.51 -7.48
C ASN A 419 -21.44 27.01 -6.64
N SER A 420 -21.17 27.31 -5.36
CA SER A 420 -22.14 27.94 -4.46
C SER A 420 -21.50 29.12 -3.75
N THR A 421 -22.28 30.19 -3.59
CA THR A 421 -21.93 31.35 -2.76
C THR A 421 -22.26 31.14 -1.28
N ALA A 422 -22.97 30.07 -0.93
CA ALA A 422 -23.30 29.73 0.45
C ALA A 422 -22.04 29.36 1.25
N VAL A 423 -22.02 29.75 2.52
CA VAL A 423 -20.93 29.43 3.46
C VAL A 423 -21.40 28.42 4.50
N ILE A 424 -20.47 27.60 4.97
CA ILE A 424 -20.69 26.56 5.97
C ILE A 424 -19.89 26.96 7.20
N THR A 425 -20.54 27.04 8.37
CA THR A 425 -19.91 27.29 9.65
C THR A 425 -20.03 26.03 10.51
N PHE A 426 -18.91 25.35 10.74
CA PHE A 426 -18.85 24.23 11.68
C PHE A 426 -18.82 24.77 13.11
N GLN A 427 -19.74 24.28 13.96
CA GLN A 427 -19.67 24.50 15.40
C GLN A 427 -18.59 23.56 15.98
N ILE A 428 -17.76 24.08 16.88
CA ILE A 428 -16.73 23.28 17.57
C ILE A 428 -17.30 22.91 18.94
N GLU A 429 -17.60 21.63 19.15
CA GLU A 429 -17.76 21.05 20.48
C GLU A 429 -16.51 20.24 20.82
N ASP A 430 -15.83 20.63 21.91
CA ASP A 430 -14.74 19.93 22.61
C ASP A 430 -13.72 19.14 21.77
N TYR A 431 -12.74 19.90 21.25
CA TYR A 431 -11.60 19.44 20.47
C TYR A 431 -10.59 18.64 21.32
N TYR A 432 -10.75 17.32 21.42
CA TYR A 432 -9.78 16.41 22.05
C TYR A 432 -9.17 15.45 21.04
N PHE A 433 -7.85 15.55 20.83
CA PHE A 433 -7.09 14.71 19.89
C PHE A 433 -6.17 13.73 20.63
N HIS A 434 -6.27 12.45 20.27
CA HIS A 434 -5.28 11.44 20.60
C HIS A 434 -5.34 10.29 19.59
N PHE A 435 -4.24 9.92 18.95
CA PHE A 435 -4.15 8.66 18.20
C PHE A 435 -3.52 7.58 19.08
N PRO A 436 -4.29 6.65 19.65
CA PRO A 436 -3.75 5.38 20.12
C PRO A 436 -4.19 4.29 19.15
N GLU A 437 -3.27 3.81 18.31
CA GLU A 437 -3.58 2.70 17.40
C GLU A 437 -3.84 1.35 18.14
N GLN A 438 -3.88 1.35 19.50
CA GLN A 438 -4.28 0.15 20.25
C GLN A 438 -5.01 0.29 21.61
N THR A 439 -5.06 1.45 22.30
CA THR A 439 -5.48 1.49 23.73
C THR A 439 -6.64 2.40 24.14
N ASP A 440 -7.15 3.28 23.27
CA ASP A 440 -8.45 3.98 23.49
C ASP A 440 -9.35 3.77 22.26
N PRO A 441 -10.60 3.29 22.41
CA PRO A 441 -11.51 3.06 21.28
C PRO A 441 -11.99 4.35 20.56
N ARG A 442 -11.60 5.54 21.03
CA ARG A 442 -11.92 6.83 20.40
C ARG A 442 -10.81 7.26 19.43
N GLY A 443 -10.87 6.77 18.19
CA GLY A 443 -10.07 7.33 17.10
C GLY A 443 -10.71 8.62 16.57
N TYR A 444 -10.01 9.75 16.66
CA TYR A 444 -10.59 11.05 16.32
C TYR A 444 -10.48 11.33 14.82
N TYR A 445 -11.58 11.04 14.13
CA TYR A 445 -11.85 11.55 12.79
C TYR A 445 -12.91 12.62 12.96
N TRP A 446 -12.87 13.66 12.12
CA TRP A 446 -13.98 14.61 12.03
C TRP A 446 -15.24 13.85 11.60
N GLN A 447 -16.05 13.48 12.59
CA GLN A 447 -17.49 13.42 12.38
C GLN A 447 -17.91 14.85 12.01
N ASN A 448 -18.84 14.97 11.08
CA ASN A 448 -19.49 16.25 10.82
C ASN A 448 -20.25 16.65 12.10
N GLY A 449 -19.63 17.48 12.94
CA GLY A 449 -20.30 18.13 14.07
C GLY A 449 -21.46 19.00 13.60
N GLU A 450 -22.21 19.61 14.51
CA GLU A 450 -23.28 20.52 14.09
C GLU A 450 -22.72 21.63 13.19
N PHE A 451 -23.32 21.77 12.00
CA PHE A 451 -22.91 22.76 11.01
C PHE A 451 -24.11 23.63 10.63
N ILE A 452 -23.86 24.91 10.40
CA ILE A 452 -24.83 25.88 9.95
C ILE A 452 -24.50 26.23 8.49
N ILE A 453 -25.48 26.17 7.60
CA ILE A 453 -25.33 26.61 6.21
C ILE A 453 -26.03 27.97 6.05
N ASP A 454 -25.24 29.03 5.83
CA ASP A 454 -25.78 30.32 5.40
C ASP A 454 -25.94 30.35 3.88
N GLN A 455 -27.19 30.23 3.44
CA GLN A 455 -27.59 30.28 2.03
C GLN A 455 -27.52 31.71 1.45
N THR A 456 -27.43 32.76 2.28
CA THR A 456 -27.44 34.16 1.84
C THR A 456 -26.09 34.62 1.31
N GLY A 457 -25.01 33.88 1.62
CA GLY A 457 -23.67 34.11 1.08
C GLY A 457 -22.94 35.28 1.73
N ALA A 458 -23.06 35.44 3.04
CA ALA A 458 -22.24 36.40 3.77
C ALA A 458 -20.74 36.11 3.52
N THR A 459 -19.98 37.15 3.14
CA THR A 459 -18.54 37.04 2.90
C THR A 459 -17.83 36.50 4.15
N PRO A 460 -16.96 35.47 4.04
CA PRO A 460 -16.16 34.99 5.16
C PRO A 460 -15.34 36.13 5.77
N LEU A 461 -15.65 36.51 7.00
CA LEU A 461 -14.96 37.59 7.68
C LEU A 461 -13.60 37.12 8.22
N THR A 462 -12.58 37.95 7.93
CA THR A 462 -11.20 37.94 8.40
C THR A 462 -10.21 37.00 7.70
N THR A 463 -9.06 37.59 7.36
CA THR A 463 -7.87 36.98 6.75
C THR A 463 -6.96 36.29 7.77
N ASN A 464 -7.32 36.32 9.05
CA ASN A 464 -6.55 35.77 10.16
C ASN A 464 -7.29 34.57 10.71
N PHE A 465 -6.88 33.39 10.27
CA PHE A 465 -7.53 32.14 10.66
C PHE A 465 -7.08 31.77 12.08
N SER A 466 -7.98 31.87 13.05
CA SER A 466 -7.82 31.36 14.42
C SER A 466 -8.58 30.04 14.59
N ILE A 467 -8.33 29.34 15.71
CA ILE A 467 -8.85 28.00 16.04
C ILE A 467 -10.35 28.00 16.42
N GLU A 468 -11.10 29.00 15.95
CA GLU A 468 -12.47 29.35 16.33
C GLU A 468 -13.38 29.33 15.07
N PRO A 469 -14.73 29.34 15.17
CA PRO A 469 -15.59 28.58 14.26
C PRO A 469 -15.35 28.76 12.77
N GLN A 470 -15.18 27.62 12.12
CA GLN A 470 -14.63 27.50 10.77
C GLN A 470 -15.70 27.85 9.74
N THR A 471 -15.74 29.12 9.32
CA THR A 471 -16.57 29.54 8.19
C THR A 471 -15.80 29.34 6.88
N VAL A 472 -16.32 28.44 6.06
CA VAL A 472 -15.67 27.96 4.83
C VAL A 472 -16.63 27.98 3.64
N THR A 473 -16.07 28.04 2.43
CA THR A 473 -16.84 27.91 1.19
C THR A 473 -17.20 26.44 0.93
N GLN A 474 -18.20 26.19 0.08
CA GLN A 474 -18.52 24.82 -0.39
C GLN A 474 -17.28 24.08 -0.91
N ARG A 475 -16.44 24.77 -1.70
CA ARG A 475 -15.25 24.19 -2.34
C ARG A 475 -14.21 23.72 -1.33
N GLU A 476 -14.06 24.47 -0.23
CA GLU A 476 -13.15 24.15 0.87
C GLU A 476 -13.68 22.96 1.68
N ALA A 477 -14.98 22.98 2.06
CA ALA A 477 -15.60 21.88 2.78
C ALA A 477 -15.58 20.55 2.01
N ASN A 478 -15.69 20.60 0.68
CA ASN A 478 -15.65 19.42 -0.20
C ASN A 478 -14.23 19.01 -0.64
N PHE A 479 -13.16 19.59 -0.11
CA PHE A 479 -11.82 19.34 -0.64
C PHE A 479 -11.39 17.86 -0.55
N SER A 480 -11.87 17.11 0.46
CA SER A 480 -11.68 15.66 0.58
C SER A 480 -12.25 14.87 -0.61
N LEU A 481 -13.41 15.29 -1.15
CA LEU A 481 -14.06 14.66 -2.30
C LEU A 481 -13.22 14.84 -3.56
N PHE A 482 -12.73 16.07 -3.79
CA PHE A 482 -11.87 16.39 -4.92
C PHE A 482 -10.53 15.65 -4.82
N PHE A 483 -9.90 15.68 -3.63
CA PHE A 483 -8.64 15.02 -3.36
C PHE A 483 -8.72 13.50 -3.61
N GLY A 484 -9.66 12.83 -2.95
CA GLY A 484 -9.80 11.38 -3.04
C GLY A 484 -10.06 10.90 -4.48
N LEU A 485 -11.04 11.49 -5.16
CA LEU A 485 -11.39 11.08 -6.53
C LEU A 485 -10.31 11.42 -7.56
N ALA A 486 -9.65 12.57 -7.44
CA ALA A 486 -8.58 12.95 -8.35
C ALA A 486 -7.36 12.03 -8.19
N VAL A 487 -6.89 11.82 -6.95
CA VAL A 487 -5.75 10.93 -6.67
C VAL A 487 -6.05 9.50 -7.12
N GLN A 488 -7.26 8.97 -6.84
CA GLN A 488 -7.65 7.67 -7.37
C GLN A 488 -7.59 7.59 -8.89
N LEU A 489 -8.08 8.60 -9.61
CA LEU A 489 -8.08 8.58 -11.07
C LEU A 489 -6.65 8.65 -11.64
N TYR A 490 -5.73 9.32 -10.96
CA TYR A 490 -4.30 9.28 -11.27
C TYR A 490 -3.69 7.90 -10.98
N GLU A 491 -3.83 7.36 -9.77
CA GLU A 491 -3.26 6.07 -9.38
C GLU A 491 -3.87 4.89 -10.18
N ALA A 492 -5.10 5.02 -10.67
CA ALA A 492 -5.71 4.09 -11.64
C ALA A 492 -4.96 4.02 -12.99
N THR A 493 -4.06 4.95 -13.28
CA THR A 493 -3.14 4.87 -14.42
C THR A 493 -1.85 4.10 -14.10
N LEU A 494 -1.46 3.96 -12.83
CA LEU A 494 -0.19 3.36 -12.38
C LEU A 494 -0.25 1.83 -12.36
N ILE A 495 -0.52 1.23 -13.52
CA ILE A 495 -0.72 -0.21 -13.70
C ILE A 495 0.51 -0.85 -14.36
N ALA A 496 1.14 -1.78 -13.63
CA ALA A 496 2.33 -2.50 -14.07
C ALA A 496 1.93 -3.86 -14.66
N ASP A 497 1.63 -3.88 -15.96
CA ASP A 497 1.10 -5.02 -16.72
C ASP A 497 2.03 -5.59 -17.83
N ASP A 498 3.31 -5.17 -17.91
CA ASP A 498 4.32 -5.62 -18.90
C ASP A 498 5.58 -6.22 -18.25
N THR A 499 5.37 -7.15 -17.30
CA THR A 499 6.47 -7.91 -16.70
C THR A 499 6.99 -8.99 -17.66
N PRO A 500 8.23 -9.50 -17.47
CA PRO A 500 8.68 -10.70 -18.16
C PRO A 500 7.73 -11.92 -18.02
N VAL A 501 7.05 -12.08 -16.88
CA VAL A 501 6.01 -13.12 -16.71
C VAL A 501 4.79 -12.85 -17.60
N ASP A 502 4.35 -11.60 -17.72
CA ASP A 502 3.22 -11.27 -18.60
C ASP A 502 3.55 -11.60 -20.06
N ARG A 503 4.74 -11.18 -20.54
CA ARG A 503 5.19 -11.51 -21.90
C ARG A 503 5.36 -13.03 -22.11
N PHE A 504 5.92 -13.75 -21.14
CA PHE A 504 6.05 -15.22 -21.20
C PHE A 504 4.68 -15.91 -21.34
N LEU A 505 3.70 -15.52 -20.52
CA LEU A 505 2.37 -16.11 -20.55
C LEU A 505 1.57 -15.68 -21.80
N ALA A 506 1.87 -14.52 -22.41
CA ALA A 506 1.09 -13.97 -23.52
C ALA A 506 1.51 -14.54 -24.87
N ASN A 507 2.81 -14.74 -25.08
CA ASN A 507 3.37 -15.14 -26.38
C ASN A 507 4.56 -16.11 -26.28
N GLY A 508 4.86 -16.64 -25.10
CA GLY A 508 5.97 -17.58 -24.90
C GLY A 508 7.36 -16.95 -24.80
N THR A 509 7.49 -15.61 -24.75
CA THR A 509 8.77 -14.91 -24.57
C THR A 509 9.57 -15.53 -23.41
N PRO A 510 10.81 -16.02 -23.62
CA PRO A 510 11.57 -16.66 -22.56
C PRO A 510 11.77 -15.76 -21.34
N LEU A 511 11.47 -16.29 -20.15
CA LEU A 511 11.79 -15.62 -18.88
C LEU A 511 13.32 -15.38 -18.77
N PRO A 512 13.76 -14.19 -18.34
CA PRO A 512 15.17 -13.86 -18.20
C PRO A 512 15.81 -14.69 -17.08
N SER A 513 17.02 -15.20 -17.33
CA SER A 513 17.85 -15.81 -16.30
C SER A 513 18.68 -14.74 -15.57
N PHE A 514 18.62 -14.72 -14.24
CA PHE A 514 19.42 -13.82 -13.43
C PHE A 514 20.73 -14.49 -13.00
N ALA A 515 21.87 -13.79 -13.17
CA ALA A 515 23.15 -14.25 -12.65
C ALA A 515 23.14 -14.25 -11.11
N ALA A 516 23.84 -15.19 -10.48
CA ALA A 516 23.89 -15.33 -9.02
C ALA A 516 24.47 -14.11 -8.28
N GLN A 517 25.16 -13.23 -9.00
CA GLN A 517 25.78 -12.00 -8.49
C GLN A 517 24.94 -10.74 -8.76
N ALA A 518 23.91 -10.83 -9.62
CA ALA A 518 23.08 -9.69 -10.00
C ALA A 518 21.98 -9.36 -8.98
N ALA A 519 21.81 -10.19 -7.96
CA ALA A 519 20.93 -9.93 -6.83
C ALA A 519 21.63 -10.33 -5.54
N GLY A 520 22.09 -9.32 -4.78
CA GLY A 520 22.74 -9.50 -3.47
C GLY A 520 21.82 -10.08 -2.38
N PHE A 521 20.63 -10.55 -2.78
CA PHE A 521 19.47 -10.85 -1.96
C PHE A 521 18.87 -12.23 -2.30
N GLY A 522 19.57 -13.03 -3.12
CA GLY A 522 19.27 -14.46 -3.36
C GLY A 522 18.82 -14.83 -4.78
N GLY A 523 19.25 -14.09 -5.81
CA GLY A 523 19.09 -14.50 -7.20
C GLY A 523 20.13 -15.54 -7.66
N GLY A 524 20.02 -15.99 -8.91
CA GLY A 524 20.84 -17.08 -9.47
C GLY A 524 20.11 -18.42 -9.48
N GLY A 525 19.14 -18.58 -10.39
CA GLY A 525 18.32 -19.78 -10.50
C GLY A 525 17.49 -19.80 -11.78
N ASP A 526 16.83 -20.94 -12.04
CA ASP A 526 15.88 -21.09 -13.13
C ASP A 526 14.49 -20.57 -12.73
N PRO A 527 13.99 -19.47 -13.33
CA PRO A 527 12.67 -18.93 -13.01
C PRO A 527 11.53 -19.89 -13.39
N ARG A 528 11.74 -20.88 -14.28
CA ARG A 528 10.71 -21.88 -14.63
C ARG A 528 10.50 -22.91 -13.52
N ASP A 529 11.55 -23.38 -12.84
CA ASP A 529 11.42 -24.21 -11.63
C ASP A 529 10.89 -23.40 -10.44
N GLY A 530 11.21 -22.10 -10.39
CA GLY A 530 10.61 -21.15 -9.46
C GLY A 530 9.10 -21.05 -9.61
N MET A 531 8.65 -20.78 -10.85
CA MET A 531 7.24 -20.75 -11.24
C MET A 531 6.53 -22.08 -10.91
N THR A 532 7.17 -23.22 -11.21
CA THR A 532 6.67 -24.57 -10.87
C THR A 532 6.49 -24.74 -9.36
N THR A 533 7.36 -24.13 -8.56
CA THR A 533 7.23 -24.12 -7.10
C THR A 533 6.11 -23.19 -6.65
N PHE A 534 6.00 -21.98 -7.22
CA PHE A 534 4.99 -20.98 -6.88
C PHE A 534 3.54 -21.48 -7.07
N PHE A 535 3.22 -21.99 -8.27
CA PHE A 535 1.89 -22.51 -8.59
C PHE A 535 1.64 -23.93 -8.08
N GLY A 536 2.70 -24.69 -7.76
CA GLY A 536 2.62 -26.08 -7.33
C GLY A 536 2.89 -26.26 -5.84
N ALA A 537 4.11 -26.68 -5.51
CA ALA A 537 4.46 -27.20 -4.18
C ALA A 537 4.51 -26.13 -3.06
N GLY A 538 4.70 -24.86 -3.41
CA GLY A 538 4.75 -23.73 -2.48
C GLY A 538 3.38 -23.14 -2.13
N LYS A 539 2.33 -23.46 -2.90
CA LYS A 539 0.96 -22.97 -2.70
C LYS A 539 0.79 -21.45 -2.63
N CYS A 540 1.76 -20.70 -3.15
CA CYS A 540 1.78 -19.23 -3.14
C CYS A 540 0.56 -18.65 -3.87
N PHE A 541 0.13 -19.30 -4.96
CA PHE A 541 -1.03 -18.89 -5.75
C PHE A 541 -2.37 -18.94 -5.00
N GLU A 542 -2.50 -19.75 -3.93
CA GLU A 542 -3.77 -19.82 -3.18
C GLU A 542 -4.10 -18.45 -2.52
N CYS A 543 -3.09 -17.66 -2.12
CA CYS A 543 -3.29 -16.29 -1.67
C CYS A 543 -3.03 -15.28 -2.79
N HIS A 544 -1.93 -15.44 -3.53
CA HIS A 544 -1.50 -14.53 -4.61
C HIS A 544 -2.10 -14.96 -5.96
N ARG A 545 -3.43 -14.94 -6.01
CA ARG A 545 -4.27 -15.44 -7.12
C ARG A 545 -4.47 -14.42 -8.25
N GLY A 546 -4.92 -14.94 -9.40
CA GLY A 546 -5.28 -14.14 -10.58
C GLY A 546 -4.09 -13.49 -11.32
N PRO A 547 -4.34 -12.77 -12.42
CA PRO A 547 -3.30 -12.03 -13.15
C PRO A 547 -2.74 -10.84 -12.34
N GLU A 548 -3.46 -10.37 -11.32
CA GLU A 548 -3.01 -9.33 -10.39
C GLU A 548 -2.02 -9.86 -9.31
N PHE A 549 -1.86 -11.18 -9.17
CA PHE A 549 -1.05 -11.84 -8.12
C PHE A 549 -1.41 -11.40 -6.68
N ALA A 550 -2.70 -11.19 -6.41
CA ALA A 550 -3.22 -10.62 -5.16
C ALA A 550 -4.57 -11.23 -4.73
N GLY A 551 -4.72 -11.47 -3.43
CA GLY A 551 -5.90 -12.17 -2.87
C GLY A 551 -7.16 -11.31 -2.72
N HIS A 552 -6.99 -10.00 -2.56
CA HIS A 552 -8.04 -9.03 -2.19
C HIS A 552 -8.26 -7.95 -3.27
N THR A 553 -8.37 -8.36 -4.54
CA THR A 553 -8.66 -7.45 -5.66
C THR A 553 -10.15 -7.33 -5.93
N ILE A 554 -10.57 -6.22 -6.57
CA ILE A 554 -11.95 -6.04 -7.05
C ILE A 554 -12.33 -7.22 -7.96
N THR A 555 -11.42 -7.66 -8.83
CA THR A 555 -11.55 -8.86 -9.67
C THR A 555 -11.85 -10.11 -8.84
N ALA A 556 -10.98 -10.46 -7.88
CA ALA A 556 -11.10 -11.69 -7.11
C ALA A 556 -12.34 -11.70 -6.22
N ILE A 557 -12.64 -10.58 -5.55
CA ILE A 557 -13.77 -10.45 -4.62
C ILE A 557 -15.12 -10.48 -5.36
N ARG A 558 -15.19 -10.05 -6.63
CA ARG A 558 -16.41 -10.08 -7.45
C ARG A 558 -16.50 -11.23 -8.44
N ALA A 559 -15.47 -12.07 -8.56
CA ALA A 559 -15.48 -13.21 -9.47
C ALA A 559 -16.67 -14.16 -9.21
N PRO A 560 -17.36 -14.71 -10.22
CA PRO A 560 -18.44 -15.68 -10.02
C PRO A 560 -17.93 -17.03 -9.47
N ALA A 561 -18.81 -17.87 -8.92
CA ALA A 561 -18.44 -19.08 -8.16
C ALA A 561 -17.59 -20.11 -8.94
N ASN A 562 -17.68 -20.09 -10.26
CA ASN A 562 -16.97 -20.96 -11.20
C ASN A 562 -15.74 -20.30 -11.86
N ALA A 563 -15.32 -19.12 -11.40
CA ALA A 563 -14.24 -18.36 -12.02
C ALA A 563 -12.86 -18.96 -11.75
N PRO A 564 -11.93 -18.92 -12.73
CA PRO A 564 -10.56 -19.43 -12.58
C PRO A 564 -9.72 -18.63 -11.57
N GLU A 565 -10.13 -17.41 -11.21
CA GLU A 565 -9.51 -16.61 -10.14
C GLU A 565 -9.85 -17.11 -8.71
N ARG A 566 -10.61 -18.21 -8.56
CA ARG A 566 -10.97 -18.79 -7.26
C ARG A 566 -10.17 -20.04 -6.89
N ASN A 567 -9.95 -20.22 -5.58
CA ASN A 567 -9.35 -21.43 -5.02
C ASN A 567 -10.34 -22.59 -4.99
N ILE A 568 -9.86 -23.76 -5.40
CA ILE A 568 -10.57 -25.05 -5.31
C ILE A 568 -10.79 -25.49 -3.85
N GLY A 569 -10.08 -24.89 -2.88
CA GLY A 569 -10.21 -25.16 -1.45
C GLY A 569 -11.36 -24.45 -0.72
N VAL A 570 -11.98 -23.42 -1.31
CA VAL A 570 -13.04 -22.62 -0.67
C VAL A 570 -14.41 -23.23 -0.98
N THR A 571 -15.05 -23.85 0.01
CA THR A 571 -16.39 -24.44 -0.17
C THR A 571 -17.47 -23.36 -0.11
N VAL A 572 -17.85 -22.80 -1.26
CA VAL A 572 -18.98 -21.86 -1.38
C VAL A 572 -20.31 -22.62 -1.41
N PHE A 573 -21.08 -22.58 -0.32
CA PHE A 573 -22.37 -23.27 -0.21
C PHE A 573 -23.54 -22.45 -0.77
N GLY A 574 -23.51 -22.22 -2.08
CA GLY A 574 -24.61 -21.61 -2.83
C GLY A 574 -24.53 -20.08 -2.88
N GLN A 575 -24.59 -19.55 -4.10
CA GLN A 575 -24.60 -18.12 -4.37
C GLN A 575 -26.05 -17.61 -4.23
N LEU A 576 -26.34 -16.80 -3.21
CA LEU A 576 -27.55 -15.98 -3.19
C LEU A 576 -27.29 -14.68 -3.96
N ALA A 577 -28.25 -14.27 -4.77
CA ALA A 577 -28.21 -12.97 -5.42
C ALA A 577 -28.27 -11.86 -4.36
N THR A 578 -27.32 -10.94 -4.39
CA THR A 578 -27.39 -9.71 -3.59
C THR A 578 -28.49 -8.81 -4.14
N THR A 579 -29.33 -8.25 -3.27
CA THR A 579 -30.37 -7.28 -3.66
C THR A 579 -29.78 -6.03 -4.32
N PHE A 580 -28.50 -5.76 -4.04
CA PHE A 580 -27.71 -4.68 -4.64
C PHE A 580 -26.56 -5.26 -5.49
N PRO A 581 -26.43 -4.89 -6.78
CA PRO A 581 -25.38 -5.42 -7.68
C PRO A 581 -23.93 -5.09 -7.27
N TRP A 582 -23.73 -4.05 -6.45
CA TRP A 582 -22.43 -3.57 -6.00
C TRP A 582 -21.90 -4.28 -4.74
N LEU A 583 -22.75 -4.99 -3.99
CA LEU A 583 -22.32 -5.74 -2.81
C LEU A 583 -21.39 -6.91 -3.21
N PRO A 584 -20.21 -7.05 -2.58
CA PRO A 584 -19.24 -8.06 -2.97
C PRO A 584 -19.71 -9.46 -2.56
N ALA A 585 -20.07 -10.29 -3.56
CA ALA A 585 -20.57 -11.64 -3.34
C ALA A 585 -19.62 -12.57 -2.55
N ASN A 586 -18.33 -12.23 -2.44
CA ASN A 586 -17.28 -13.05 -1.82
C ASN A 586 -16.33 -12.27 -0.90
N ALA A 587 -16.75 -11.12 -0.37
CA ALA A 587 -15.94 -10.47 0.67
C ALA A 587 -15.86 -11.28 1.97
N ILE A 588 -16.74 -12.28 2.13
CA ILE A 588 -16.78 -13.22 3.25
C ILE A 588 -16.73 -14.64 2.69
N GLU A 589 -15.76 -15.43 3.13
CA GLU A 589 -15.51 -16.80 2.67
C GLU A 589 -15.36 -17.79 3.85
N PHE A 590 -15.25 -19.09 3.55
CA PHE A 590 -14.95 -20.14 4.53
C PHE A 590 -13.54 -20.69 4.36
N MET A 591 -12.83 -20.81 5.48
CA MET A 591 -11.52 -21.44 5.56
C MET A 591 -11.55 -22.63 6.53
N GLY A 592 -10.91 -23.73 6.15
CA GLY A 592 -10.54 -24.79 7.11
C GLY A 592 -9.30 -24.34 7.86
N MET A 593 -9.31 -24.33 9.19
CA MET A 593 -8.24 -23.69 9.97
C MET A 593 -7.08 -24.65 10.26
N ALA A 594 -5.87 -24.12 10.49
CA ALA A 594 -4.70 -24.93 10.84
C ALA A 594 -4.89 -25.79 12.12
N ARG A 595 -5.64 -25.29 13.12
CA ARG A 595 -6.07 -26.05 14.31
C ARG A 595 -7.18 -27.08 14.05
N GLY A 596 -7.69 -27.17 12.82
CA GLY A 596 -8.92 -27.87 12.48
C GLY A 596 -10.19 -27.03 12.71
N GLY A 597 -11.31 -27.60 12.27
CA GLY A 597 -12.59 -26.90 12.16
C GLY A 597 -12.63 -25.94 10.97
N ARG A 598 -13.68 -25.12 10.91
CA ARG A 598 -13.88 -24.06 9.90
C ARG A 598 -14.09 -22.72 10.59
N ALA A 599 -13.79 -21.63 9.88
CA ALA A 599 -14.10 -20.27 10.28
C ALA A 599 -14.62 -19.46 9.08
N LEU A 600 -15.39 -18.41 9.37
CA LEU A 600 -15.66 -17.30 8.46
C LEU A 600 -14.46 -16.36 8.45
N TYR A 601 -14.06 -15.87 7.28
CA TYR A 601 -12.97 -14.91 7.15
C TYR A 601 -13.23 -13.91 6.02
N ASP A 602 -12.58 -12.76 6.10
CA ASP A 602 -12.64 -11.73 5.07
C ASP A 602 -11.75 -12.15 3.89
N GLY A 603 -12.35 -12.34 2.71
CA GLY A 603 -11.65 -12.93 1.55
C GLY A 603 -10.38 -12.17 1.17
N GLY A 604 -9.24 -12.85 1.09
CA GLY A 604 -7.94 -12.24 0.80
C GLY A 604 -7.17 -11.66 2.00
N PHE A 605 -7.69 -11.78 3.22
CA PHE A 605 -6.95 -11.50 4.47
C PHE A 605 -6.53 -12.81 5.14
N TYR A 606 -5.26 -12.95 5.52
CA TYR A 606 -4.72 -14.18 6.11
C TYR A 606 -3.77 -13.91 7.27
N ASN A 607 -3.86 -14.70 8.35
CA ASN A 607 -2.83 -14.73 9.39
C ASN A 607 -1.72 -15.70 8.95
N ILE A 608 -0.62 -15.13 8.46
CA ILE A 608 0.58 -15.89 8.02
C ILE A 608 1.57 -16.18 9.15
N SER A 609 1.29 -15.71 10.36
CA SER A 609 2.17 -15.84 11.53
C SER A 609 3.60 -15.32 11.32
N PHE A 610 3.69 -14.10 10.79
CA PHE A 610 4.94 -13.35 10.72
C PHE A 610 5.35 -12.77 12.08
N ARG A 611 4.38 -12.17 12.80
CA ARG A 611 4.44 -11.77 14.23
C ARG A 611 3.36 -12.54 15.04
N PRO A 612 3.43 -12.57 16.38
CA PRO A 612 2.32 -12.93 17.26
C PRO A 612 1.04 -12.14 16.94
N THR A 613 -0.12 -12.73 17.21
CA THR A 613 -1.43 -12.13 16.90
C THR A 613 -1.81 -11.02 17.88
N GLU A 614 -1.23 -11.05 19.08
CA GLU A 614 -1.46 -10.14 20.19
C GLU A 614 -0.65 -8.84 20.07
N GLU A 615 0.34 -8.82 19.18
CA GLU A 615 0.95 -7.58 18.69
C GLU A 615 -0.04 -6.95 17.69
N ASP A 616 0.07 -7.19 16.39
CA ASP A 616 -0.91 -6.64 15.45
C ASP A 616 -2.17 -7.53 15.27
N ILE A 617 -3.27 -7.17 15.95
CA ILE A 617 -4.58 -7.81 15.76
C ILE A 617 -5.21 -7.55 14.37
N CYS A 618 -4.74 -6.52 13.66
CA CYS A 618 -5.05 -6.16 12.28
C CYS A 618 -6.56 -6.15 11.95
N ARG A 619 -7.02 -7.01 11.02
CA ARG A 619 -8.42 -7.05 10.54
C ARG A 619 -9.48 -7.32 11.63
N ALA A 620 -9.09 -7.77 12.81
CA ALA A 620 -9.98 -7.91 13.97
C ALA A 620 -10.18 -6.62 14.79
N ALA A 621 -9.49 -5.53 14.45
CA ALA A 621 -9.66 -4.23 15.11
C ALA A 621 -11.02 -3.57 14.79
N ASN A 622 -11.32 -2.51 15.53
CA ASN A 622 -12.55 -1.74 15.39
C ASN A 622 -12.29 -0.40 14.68
N SER A 623 -13.33 0.14 14.06
CA SER A 623 -13.41 1.54 13.64
C SER A 623 -13.72 2.44 14.85
N PRO A 624 -13.52 3.77 14.74
CA PRO A 624 -13.84 4.71 15.82
C PRO A 624 -15.34 4.94 16.04
N PHE A 625 -16.19 4.52 15.09
CA PHE A 625 -17.61 4.84 15.11
C PHE A 625 -18.35 3.93 16.08
N ALA A 626 -19.08 4.52 17.03
CA ALA A 626 -19.95 3.78 17.93
C ALA A 626 -21.07 3.07 17.16
N ASN A 627 -21.39 1.83 17.52
CA ASN A 627 -22.62 1.20 17.04
C ASN A 627 -23.78 1.57 17.98
N PRO A 628 -24.78 2.37 17.55
CA PRO A 628 -25.87 2.80 18.43
C PRO A 628 -26.77 1.64 18.89
N LEU A 629 -26.72 0.48 18.22
CA LEU A 629 -27.47 -0.72 18.62
C LEU A 629 -26.69 -1.63 19.58
N THR A 630 -25.40 -1.38 19.82
CA THR A 630 -24.59 -2.10 20.83
C THR A 630 -23.77 -1.10 21.67
N PRO A 631 -24.37 -0.46 22.68
CA PRO A 631 -23.71 0.56 23.49
C PRO A 631 -22.36 0.11 24.05
N GLY A 632 -21.35 0.98 23.95
CA GLY A 632 -19.98 0.68 24.37
C GLY A 632 -19.17 -0.23 23.44
N GLN A 633 -19.73 -0.67 22.30
CA GLN A 633 -19.01 -1.43 21.28
C GLN A 633 -18.95 -0.63 19.96
N PRO A 634 -17.75 -0.24 19.49
CA PRO A 634 -17.60 0.38 18.18
C PRO A 634 -17.84 -0.62 17.03
N LEU A 635 -18.08 -0.09 15.84
CA LEU A 635 -18.27 -0.89 14.62
C LEU A 635 -16.96 -1.59 14.23
N PRO A 636 -16.95 -2.92 14.04
CA PRO A 636 -15.75 -3.68 13.70
C PRO A 636 -15.32 -3.46 12.24
N LEU A 637 -14.02 -3.55 11.94
CA LEU A 637 -13.52 -3.39 10.57
C LEU A 637 -13.89 -4.57 9.66
N SER A 638 -13.84 -5.81 10.19
CA SER A 638 -14.13 -7.04 9.45
C SER A 638 -15.56 -7.13 8.91
N PHE A 639 -15.68 -7.46 7.62
CA PHE A 639 -16.95 -7.80 6.98
C PHE A 639 -17.59 -9.03 7.63
N SER A 640 -16.80 -10.06 7.97
CA SER A 640 -17.29 -11.26 8.64
C SER A 640 -17.95 -10.96 9.98
N ARG A 641 -17.36 -10.05 10.78
CA ARG A 641 -17.96 -9.63 12.06
C ARG A 641 -19.17 -8.73 11.87
N LEU A 642 -19.12 -7.76 10.94
CA LEU A 642 -20.26 -6.92 10.59
C LEU A 642 -21.45 -7.78 10.13
N ALA A 643 -21.23 -8.81 9.31
CA ALA A 643 -22.29 -9.68 8.83
C ALA A 643 -22.92 -10.54 9.93
N GLN A 644 -22.19 -10.88 11.00
CA GLN A 644 -22.80 -11.47 12.21
C GLN A 644 -23.75 -10.49 12.89
N LEU A 645 -23.31 -9.25 13.12
CA LEU A 645 -24.15 -8.20 13.70
C LEU A 645 -25.39 -7.94 12.82
N LYS A 646 -25.24 -7.92 11.49
CA LYS A 646 -26.35 -7.80 10.53
C LYS A 646 -27.39 -8.91 10.70
N VAL A 647 -26.95 -10.17 10.78
CA VAL A 647 -27.85 -11.33 10.97
C VAL A 647 -28.50 -11.34 12.35
N GLN A 648 -27.86 -10.74 13.35
CA GLN A 648 -28.41 -10.54 14.70
C GLN A 648 -29.38 -9.35 14.81
N GLY A 649 -29.51 -8.51 13.78
CA GLY A 649 -30.29 -7.27 13.82
C GLY A 649 -29.61 -6.15 14.63
N LEU A 650 -28.29 -6.23 14.81
CA LEU A 650 -27.47 -5.32 15.62
C LEU A 650 -26.61 -4.35 14.78
N LEU A 651 -27.02 -4.06 13.54
CA LEU A 651 -26.46 -2.96 12.74
C LEU A 651 -27.54 -1.94 12.36
N PRO A 652 -27.22 -0.63 12.36
CA PRO A 652 -28.15 0.40 11.88
C PRO A 652 -28.54 0.14 10.42
N THR A 653 -29.82 0.31 10.12
CA THR A 653 -30.38 0.36 8.76
C THR A 653 -30.57 1.81 8.31
N VAL A 654 -30.95 2.02 7.05
CA VAL A 654 -31.26 3.33 6.46
C VAL A 654 -32.24 4.15 7.31
N ASP A 655 -31.89 5.41 7.53
CA ASP A 655 -32.71 6.41 8.20
C ASP A 655 -33.18 7.44 7.16
N VAL A 656 -34.41 7.24 6.69
CA VAL A 656 -35.05 8.12 5.68
C VAL A 656 -35.40 9.49 6.28
N ALA A 657 -35.66 9.58 7.59
CA ALA A 657 -36.07 10.83 8.24
C ALA A 657 -34.89 11.80 8.34
N ASN A 658 -33.73 11.31 8.77
CA ASN A 658 -32.49 12.09 8.83
C ASN A 658 -31.67 12.03 7.52
N ASN A 659 -32.14 11.28 6.52
CA ASN A 659 -31.46 11.04 5.24
C ASN A 659 -30.03 10.54 5.43
N LYS A 660 -29.86 9.47 6.22
CA LYS A 660 -28.59 8.77 6.44
C LYS A 660 -28.70 7.34 5.95
N PHE A 661 -27.62 6.81 5.38
CA PHE A 661 -27.52 5.36 5.14
C PHE A 661 -27.19 4.64 6.45
N GLY A 662 -27.68 3.42 6.63
CA GLY A 662 -27.20 2.54 7.69
C GLY A 662 -25.95 1.77 7.25
N VAL A 663 -25.34 1.06 8.21
CA VAL A 663 -24.18 0.19 7.94
C VAL A 663 -24.65 -1.15 7.35
N ALA A 664 -25.85 -1.62 7.73
CA ALA A 664 -26.40 -2.90 7.29
C ALA A 664 -26.55 -3.00 5.76
N GLU A 665 -26.81 -1.88 5.09
CA GLU A 665 -27.00 -1.73 3.64
C GLU A 665 -25.73 -2.10 2.85
N PHE A 666 -24.56 -1.82 3.40
CA PHE A 666 -23.26 -2.02 2.74
C PHE A 666 -22.53 -3.30 3.18
N VAL A 667 -23.05 -3.97 4.21
CA VAL A 667 -22.49 -5.22 4.74
C VAL A 667 -22.99 -6.41 3.92
N PRO A 668 -22.11 -7.26 3.37
CA PRO A 668 -22.50 -8.45 2.62
C PRO A 668 -23.31 -9.42 3.49
N ASP A 669 -24.28 -10.11 2.87
CA ASP A 669 -24.98 -11.21 3.53
C ASP A 669 -24.05 -12.42 3.69
N LEU A 670 -24.20 -13.18 4.78
CA LEU A 670 -23.51 -14.46 4.93
C LEU A 670 -23.98 -15.43 3.82
N PRO A 671 -23.08 -16.25 3.24
CA PRO A 671 -23.30 -16.96 1.97
C PRO A 671 -24.20 -18.23 2.11
N PHE A 672 -25.41 -18.10 2.65
CA PHE A 672 -26.32 -19.23 2.91
C PHE A 672 -27.83 -18.92 2.84
N LEU A 673 -28.58 -19.99 2.59
CA LEU A 673 -30.05 -20.04 2.64
C LEU A 673 -30.63 -19.49 3.96
N PRO A 674 -31.79 -18.80 3.93
CA PRO A 674 -32.40 -18.18 5.11
C PRO A 674 -32.57 -19.09 6.33
N ARG A 675 -32.87 -20.39 6.11
CA ARG A 675 -33.14 -21.37 7.18
C ARG A 675 -31.94 -21.71 8.08
N VAL A 676 -30.71 -21.42 7.65
CA VAL A 676 -29.49 -21.70 8.45
C VAL A 676 -28.82 -20.43 8.99
N ARG A 677 -29.31 -19.24 8.65
CA ARG A 677 -28.76 -17.94 9.11
C ARG A 677 -28.58 -17.86 10.64
N PRO A 678 -29.51 -18.33 11.51
CA PRO A 678 -29.34 -18.25 12.97
C PRO A 678 -28.12 -19.00 13.50
N PHE A 679 -27.70 -20.10 12.87
CA PHE A 679 -26.51 -20.84 13.26
C PHE A 679 -25.22 -20.03 12.99
N PHE A 680 -25.20 -19.24 11.92
CA PHE A 680 -24.00 -18.50 11.51
C PHE A 680 -23.78 -17.19 12.26
N ALA A 681 -24.80 -16.67 12.94
CA ALA A 681 -24.71 -15.48 13.80
C ALA A 681 -23.58 -15.58 14.86
N ASN A 682 -23.28 -16.80 15.34
CA ASN A 682 -22.25 -17.08 16.33
C ASN A 682 -21.13 -18.01 15.80
N PHE A 683 -20.96 -18.09 14.47
CA PHE A 683 -19.90 -18.91 13.88
C PHE A 683 -18.50 -18.38 14.23
N ARG A 684 -17.50 -19.26 14.26
CA ARG A 684 -16.10 -18.86 14.50
C ARG A 684 -15.62 -17.92 13.39
N LEU A 685 -14.99 -16.81 13.77
CA LEU A 685 -14.27 -15.94 12.84
C LEU A 685 -12.78 -16.30 12.82
N ALA A 686 -12.11 -16.00 11.71
CA ALA A 686 -10.65 -16.03 11.56
C ALA A 686 -10.20 -14.70 10.99
N THR A 687 -10.00 -13.72 11.88
CA THR A 687 -9.72 -12.32 11.51
C THR A 687 -8.56 -11.73 12.30
N ARG A 688 -8.16 -12.33 13.42
CA ARG A 688 -7.08 -11.79 14.27
C ARG A 688 -5.74 -12.01 13.59
N GLY A 689 -4.90 -10.98 13.56
CA GLY A 689 -3.60 -10.98 12.88
C GLY A 689 -3.69 -11.26 11.39
N SER A 690 -4.89 -11.15 10.80
CA SER A 690 -5.12 -11.42 9.38
C SER A 690 -4.91 -10.14 8.58
N HIS A 691 -3.93 -10.15 7.69
CA HIS A 691 -3.50 -8.99 6.92
C HIS A 691 -3.90 -9.15 5.46
N LYS A 692 -4.21 -8.04 4.77
CA LYS A 692 -4.47 -8.05 3.32
C LYS A 692 -3.32 -8.71 2.55
N THR A 693 -3.64 -9.59 1.62
CA THR A 693 -2.65 -10.14 0.68
C THR A 693 -2.19 -9.06 -0.31
N PRO A 694 -0.88 -8.70 -0.35
CA PRO A 694 -0.35 -7.73 -1.32
C PRO A 694 -0.20 -8.34 -2.71
N GLY A 695 -0.09 -7.49 -3.73
CA GLY A 695 0.34 -7.90 -5.07
C GLY A 695 1.84 -8.19 -5.12
N LEU A 696 2.24 -9.18 -5.94
CA LEU A 696 3.64 -9.59 -6.09
C LEU A 696 4.35 -9.02 -7.33
N ARG A 697 3.83 -7.92 -7.90
CA ARG A 697 4.52 -7.20 -8.98
C ARG A 697 5.62 -6.30 -8.39
N ASN A 698 6.66 -6.04 -9.17
CA ASN A 698 7.79 -5.13 -8.85
C ASN A 698 8.59 -5.45 -7.57
N GLN A 699 8.54 -6.66 -7.03
CA GLN A 699 9.13 -6.99 -5.71
C GLN A 699 10.64 -6.74 -5.61
N GLU A 700 11.36 -6.72 -6.73
CA GLU A 700 12.77 -6.29 -6.83
C GLU A 700 13.02 -4.88 -6.27
N LEU A 701 12.01 -4.01 -6.31
CA LEU A 701 12.12 -2.57 -6.01
C LEU A 701 11.44 -2.18 -4.68
N LEU A 702 10.93 -3.15 -3.92
CA LEU A 702 9.99 -2.95 -2.80
C LEU A 702 10.50 -3.57 -1.48
N ALA A 703 11.82 -3.59 -1.26
CA ALA A 703 12.35 -3.90 0.07
C ALA A 703 12.25 -2.65 0.97
N PRO A 704 12.00 -2.79 2.28
CA PRO A 704 11.81 -4.04 3.00
C PRO A 704 10.39 -4.63 2.90
N TYR A 705 10.26 -5.92 3.18
CA TYR A 705 9.07 -6.74 2.92
C TYR A 705 8.26 -7.06 4.20
N MET A 706 7.00 -7.48 3.97
CA MET A 706 5.96 -7.80 4.98
C MET A 706 5.36 -6.55 5.65
N HIS A 707 4.20 -6.71 6.30
CA HIS A 707 3.46 -5.60 6.95
C HIS A 707 4.25 -4.84 8.03
N SER A 708 5.37 -5.38 8.52
CA SER A 708 6.26 -4.72 9.48
C SER A 708 7.63 -4.34 8.89
N GLY A 709 7.88 -4.59 7.60
CA GLY A 709 9.21 -4.38 7.01
C GLY A 709 10.32 -5.26 7.61
N GLY A 710 9.99 -6.27 8.43
CA GLY A 710 10.98 -7.04 9.21
C GLY A 710 11.89 -8.00 8.41
N ALA A 711 11.89 -7.90 7.07
CA ALA A 711 12.76 -8.66 6.17
C ALA A 711 13.27 -7.77 5.04
N SER A 712 14.59 -7.68 4.85
CA SER A 712 15.21 -6.85 3.81
C SER A 712 15.42 -7.56 2.47
N THR A 713 15.10 -8.86 2.37
CA THR A 713 15.47 -9.68 1.20
C THR A 713 14.36 -10.64 0.78
N LEU A 714 14.16 -10.84 -0.53
CA LEU A 714 13.26 -11.89 -1.03
C LEU A 714 13.69 -13.29 -0.58
N ARG A 715 14.99 -13.53 -0.35
CA ARG A 715 15.45 -14.77 0.26
C ARG A 715 14.90 -14.96 1.68
N GLN A 716 14.88 -13.93 2.53
CA GLN A 716 14.34 -14.00 3.88
C GLN A 716 12.83 -14.29 3.86
N VAL A 717 12.09 -13.69 2.91
CA VAL A 717 10.67 -13.99 2.64
C VAL A 717 10.49 -15.46 2.26
N VAL A 718 11.29 -15.98 1.33
CA VAL A 718 11.25 -17.39 0.91
C VAL A 718 11.63 -18.34 2.06
N GLU A 719 12.60 -17.99 2.90
CA GLU A 719 12.98 -18.79 4.06
C GLU A 719 11.89 -18.82 5.15
N PHE A 720 11.17 -17.71 5.34
CA PHE A 720 10.00 -17.62 6.20
C PHE A 720 8.88 -18.58 5.77
N TYR A 721 8.50 -18.56 4.49
CA TYR A 721 7.51 -19.51 3.97
C TYR A 721 8.05 -20.95 3.96
N THR A 722 9.34 -21.16 3.69
CA THR A 722 9.97 -22.49 3.72
C THR A 722 9.77 -23.17 5.08
N ARG A 723 9.92 -22.43 6.19
CA ARG A 723 9.74 -22.94 7.56
C ARG A 723 8.28 -22.95 8.08
N GLY A 724 7.34 -22.43 7.29
CA GLY A 724 5.91 -22.39 7.63
C GLY A 724 5.58 -21.41 8.76
N GLY A 725 6.09 -20.18 8.69
CA GLY A 725 5.81 -19.12 9.67
C GLY A 725 6.84 -19.00 10.81
N ASN A 726 6.79 -17.88 11.53
CA ASN A 726 7.65 -17.61 12.70
C ASN A 726 6.99 -18.09 14.01
N PHE A 727 5.70 -17.79 14.20
CA PHE A 727 4.94 -18.03 15.44
C PHE A 727 3.72 -18.98 15.30
N PRO A 728 3.71 -19.99 14.39
CA PRO A 728 2.47 -20.70 14.02
C PRO A 728 1.86 -21.54 15.15
N ALA A 729 2.58 -21.78 16.24
CA ALA A 729 2.03 -22.36 17.46
C ALA A 729 1.23 -21.34 18.29
N THR A 730 1.74 -20.11 18.40
CA THR A 730 1.04 -18.96 19.02
C THR A 730 -0.23 -18.62 18.24
N ASN A 731 -0.10 -18.44 16.93
CA ASN A 731 -1.20 -17.97 16.07
C ASN A 731 -2.15 -19.10 15.63
N ILE A 732 -2.02 -20.32 16.15
CA ILE A 732 -2.72 -21.53 15.65
C ILE A 732 -4.25 -21.38 15.62
N ALA A 733 -4.81 -20.48 16.44
CA ALA A 733 -6.23 -20.16 16.48
C ALA A 733 -6.76 -19.45 15.22
N ASP A 734 -5.95 -18.66 14.53
CA ASP A 734 -6.34 -17.88 13.34
C ASP A 734 -5.46 -18.18 12.11
N LEU A 735 -4.40 -18.97 12.27
CA LEU A 735 -3.46 -19.38 11.23
C LEU A 735 -4.13 -20.06 10.03
N ASP A 736 -3.79 -19.57 8.84
CA ASP A 736 -4.15 -20.15 7.54
C ASP A 736 -3.57 -21.57 7.36
N PRO A 737 -4.34 -22.54 6.84
CA PRO A 737 -3.94 -23.95 6.74
C PRO A 737 -2.81 -24.24 5.73
N PHE A 738 -2.56 -23.34 4.78
CA PHE A 738 -1.49 -23.45 3.79
C PHE A 738 -0.16 -22.92 4.32
N ILE A 739 -0.15 -22.20 5.45
CA ILE A 739 1.05 -21.74 6.14
C ILE A 739 1.67 -22.89 6.92
N ARG A 740 2.38 -23.72 6.17
CA ARG A 740 3.08 -24.93 6.63
C ARG A 740 4.40 -25.09 5.91
N GLU A 741 5.27 -25.94 6.45
CA GLU A 741 6.63 -26.10 5.96
C GLU A 741 6.68 -26.61 4.50
N ILE A 742 7.33 -25.85 3.61
CA ILE A 742 7.42 -26.17 2.18
C ILE A 742 8.56 -27.17 1.95
N GLY A 743 8.23 -28.46 2.03
CA GLY A 743 9.20 -29.56 1.90
C GLY A 743 10.06 -29.53 0.63
N ARG A 744 9.57 -28.94 -0.48
CA ARG A 744 10.35 -28.78 -1.74
C ARG A 744 11.55 -27.83 -1.59
N LEU A 745 11.45 -26.84 -0.69
CA LEU A 745 12.42 -25.74 -0.48
C LEU A 745 13.33 -25.97 0.75
N ARG A 746 12.90 -26.81 1.70
CA ARG A 746 13.66 -27.16 2.90
C ARG A 746 15.04 -27.72 2.52
N ASN A 747 16.11 -27.13 3.06
CA ASN A 747 17.51 -27.49 2.76
C ASN A 747 17.88 -27.48 1.26
N ARG A 748 17.15 -26.69 0.45
CA ARG A 748 17.35 -26.56 -1.01
C ARG A 748 17.54 -25.09 -1.42
N PRO A 749 18.71 -24.48 -1.13
CA PRO A 749 18.99 -23.08 -1.49
C PRO A 749 18.92 -22.84 -3.00
N ASP A 750 19.20 -23.87 -3.81
CA ASP A 750 19.02 -23.88 -5.27
C ASP A 750 17.55 -23.62 -5.65
N ARG A 751 16.60 -24.34 -5.04
CA ARG A 751 15.17 -24.15 -5.32
C ARG A 751 14.60 -22.87 -4.72
N GLN A 752 15.18 -22.40 -3.62
CA GLN A 752 14.87 -21.08 -3.06
C GLN A 752 15.32 -19.97 -4.02
N ASN A 753 16.52 -20.08 -4.63
CA ASN A 753 16.96 -19.19 -5.69
C ASN A 753 16.03 -19.22 -6.90
N ASN A 754 15.59 -20.41 -7.33
CA ASN A 754 14.66 -20.54 -8.46
C ASN A 754 13.36 -19.76 -8.19
N LEU A 755 12.80 -19.85 -6.97
CA LEU A 755 11.62 -19.08 -6.57
C LEU A 755 11.88 -17.57 -6.51
N VAL A 756 13.04 -17.13 -6.01
CA VAL A 756 13.42 -15.70 -6.05
C VAL A 756 13.56 -15.22 -7.50
N ALA A 757 14.22 -15.99 -8.38
CA ALA A 757 14.36 -15.67 -9.80
C ALA A 757 13.00 -15.55 -10.52
N PHE A 758 12.00 -16.36 -10.14
CA PHE A 758 10.64 -16.19 -10.62
C PHE A 758 10.02 -14.86 -10.15
N MET A 759 10.17 -14.48 -8.88
CA MET A 759 9.64 -13.21 -8.36
C MET A 759 10.32 -11.99 -9.01
N LEU A 760 11.61 -12.06 -9.34
CA LEU A 760 12.30 -11.02 -10.13
C LEU A 760 11.77 -10.90 -11.58
N CYS A 761 11.14 -11.95 -12.13
CA CYS A 761 10.43 -11.86 -13.41
C CYS A 761 9.08 -11.12 -13.32
N LEU A 762 8.64 -10.72 -12.12
CA LEU A 762 7.42 -9.92 -11.90
C LEU A 762 7.69 -8.41 -11.84
N THR A 763 8.91 -7.96 -12.15
CA THR A 763 9.24 -6.52 -12.29
C THR A 763 8.86 -6.00 -13.68
N ASP A 764 8.06 -4.95 -13.72
CA ASP A 764 7.77 -4.20 -14.94
C ASP A 764 8.89 -3.21 -15.22
N TYR A 765 9.46 -3.26 -16.41
CA TYR A 765 10.60 -2.41 -16.75
C TYR A 765 10.20 -0.94 -16.91
N ARG A 766 8.93 -0.61 -17.17
CA ARG A 766 8.49 0.80 -17.15
C ARG A 766 8.60 1.38 -15.75
N VAL A 767 8.30 0.61 -14.70
CA VAL A 767 8.50 1.03 -13.31
C VAL A 767 9.99 1.19 -13.00
N LYS A 768 10.80 0.18 -13.33
CA LYS A 768 12.26 0.21 -13.09
C LYS A 768 12.98 1.37 -13.78
N PHE A 769 12.42 1.88 -14.88
CA PHE A 769 12.97 3.01 -15.64
C PHE A 769 12.10 4.28 -15.53
N GLU A 770 11.09 4.37 -14.65
CA GLU A 770 10.13 5.50 -14.51
C GLU A 770 9.59 6.02 -15.86
N LYS A 771 9.28 5.11 -16.77
CA LYS A 771 8.65 5.42 -18.06
C LYS A 771 7.15 5.55 -17.89
N GLU A 772 6.49 6.25 -18.81
CA GLU A 772 5.03 6.40 -18.78
C GLU A 772 4.31 5.04 -18.58
N PRO A 773 3.36 4.95 -17.63
CA PRO A 773 2.74 6.03 -16.84
C PRO A 773 3.45 6.41 -15.53
N PHE A 774 4.63 5.87 -15.23
CA PHE A 774 5.36 6.03 -13.96
C PHE A 774 6.35 7.20 -13.93
N ASP A 775 6.31 8.08 -14.93
CA ASP A 775 7.03 9.35 -14.96
C ASP A 775 6.47 10.33 -13.91
N HIS A 776 7.26 11.30 -13.45
CA HIS A 776 6.90 12.14 -12.30
C HIS A 776 7.65 13.50 -12.22
N PRO A 777 7.09 14.49 -11.50
CA PRO A 777 7.80 15.71 -11.14
C PRO A 777 8.95 15.45 -10.14
N GLN A 778 9.79 16.45 -9.93
CA GLN A 778 10.82 16.45 -8.89
C GLN A 778 10.21 16.35 -7.49
N LEU A 779 10.95 15.75 -6.56
CA LEU A 779 10.60 15.66 -5.15
C LEU A 779 11.81 15.97 -4.26
N LEU A 780 11.68 17.03 -3.45
CA LEU A 780 12.72 17.56 -2.58
C LEU A 780 12.29 17.43 -1.12
N VAL A 781 12.64 16.35 -0.43
CA VAL A 781 12.13 16.09 0.94
C VAL A 781 13.10 16.66 1.98
N PRO A 782 12.59 17.32 3.05
CA PRO A 782 13.46 17.74 4.15
C PRO A 782 14.10 16.52 4.82
N PRO A 783 15.36 16.60 5.25
CA PRO A 783 16.01 15.48 5.90
C PRO A 783 15.36 15.20 7.26
N GLY A 784 15.40 13.93 7.68
CA GLY A 784 14.80 13.48 8.96
C GLY A 784 15.60 13.85 10.21
N ASP A 785 16.58 14.76 10.08
CA ASP A 785 17.56 15.10 11.12
C ASP A 785 17.75 16.61 11.38
N GLY A 786 16.87 17.45 10.82
CA GLY A 786 16.86 18.90 11.07
C GLY A 786 16.46 19.26 12.51
N THR A 787 17.12 20.26 13.08
CA THR A 787 16.75 20.84 14.38
C THR A 787 15.49 21.71 14.26
N LYS A 788 14.41 21.32 14.95
CA LYS A 788 13.33 22.25 15.28
C LYS A 788 13.87 23.44 16.08
N ALA A 789 13.44 24.64 15.73
CA ALA A 789 13.49 25.81 16.58
C ALA A 789 12.23 25.88 17.46
N LEU A 790 12.31 26.66 18.54
CA LEU A 790 11.28 26.77 19.59
C LEU A 790 9.94 27.39 19.14
N ASP A 791 9.85 27.86 17.89
CA ASP A 791 8.64 28.38 17.25
C ASP A 791 7.99 27.39 16.26
N GLY A 792 8.49 26.15 16.22
CA GLY A 792 8.05 25.11 15.29
C GLY A 792 8.68 25.22 13.89
N THR A 793 9.49 26.24 13.60
CA THR A 793 10.24 26.31 12.34
C THR A 793 11.42 25.34 12.38
N ILE A 794 11.63 24.56 11.32
CA ILE A 794 12.80 23.67 11.23
C ILE A 794 13.94 24.48 10.62
N THR A 795 15.03 24.64 11.38
CA THR A 795 16.17 25.48 10.99
C THR A 795 17.33 24.61 10.51
N GLY A 796 17.95 24.99 9.39
CA GLY A 796 19.09 24.28 8.80
C GLY A 796 18.74 23.19 7.78
N ASP A 797 17.48 22.99 7.42
CA ASP A 797 17.07 22.00 6.41
C ASP A 797 17.63 22.31 5.02
N VAL A 798 18.67 21.58 4.63
CA VAL A 798 19.02 21.40 3.22
C VAL A 798 18.12 20.31 2.66
N PHE A 799 17.11 20.70 1.88
CA PHE A 799 16.23 19.76 1.19
C PHE A 799 17.05 18.74 0.38
N VAL A 800 16.73 17.46 0.55
CA VAL A 800 17.38 16.36 -0.18
C VAL A 800 16.50 15.99 -1.37
N GLU A 801 17.07 16.04 -2.57
CA GLU A 801 16.43 15.49 -3.77
C GLU A 801 16.33 13.96 -3.65
N LEU A 802 15.13 13.46 -3.36
CA LEU A 802 14.87 12.02 -3.33
C LEU A 802 14.65 11.48 -4.75
N ALA A 803 14.01 12.29 -5.60
CA ALA A 803 13.71 11.93 -6.98
C ALA A 803 13.77 13.19 -7.88
N PRO A 804 14.60 13.21 -8.93
CA PRO A 804 14.58 14.28 -9.93
C PRO A 804 13.33 14.22 -10.81
N ALA A 805 13.03 15.29 -11.54
CA ALA A 805 11.95 15.26 -12.54
C ALA A 805 12.30 14.28 -13.68
N VAL A 806 11.36 13.41 -14.03
CA VAL A 806 11.52 12.41 -15.11
C VAL A 806 10.29 12.44 -16.00
N GLY A 807 10.45 12.79 -17.28
CA GLY A 807 9.36 12.72 -18.26
C GLY A 807 9.13 11.33 -18.85
N ARG A 808 8.13 11.19 -19.74
CA ARG A 808 7.65 9.92 -20.33
C ARG A 808 8.72 8.93 -20.84
N GLY A 809 9.89 9.44 -21.26
CA GLY A 809 11.01 8.63 -21.76
C GLY A 809 11.73 7.82 -20.67
N GLY A 810 11.51 8.19 -19.41
CA GLY A 810 12.07 7.55 -18.23
C GLY A 810 13.52 7.92 -17.94
N ARG A 811 14.05 7.34 -16.86
CA ARG A 811 15.39 7.57 -16.30
C ARG A 811 16.50 7.64 -17.36
N PRO A 812 16.61 6.71 -18.33
CA PRO A 812 17.68 6.77 -19.34
C PRO A 812 17.60 7.99 -20.26
N ALA A 813 16.40 8.54 -20.52
CA ALA A 813 16.24 9.76 -21.30
C ALA A 813 16.65 11.01 -20.51
N ALA A 814 16.51 10.98 -19.18
CA ALA A 814 17.03 11.99 -18.25
C ALA A 814 18.53 11.82 -17.91
N GLY A 815 19.23 10.86 -18.54
CA GLY A 815 20.64 10.55 -18.22
C GLY A 815 20.86 9.81 -16.90
N LEU A 816 19.79 9.33 -16.27
CA LEU A 816 19.81 8.66 -14.98
C LEU A 816 19.92 7.12 -15.12
N PRO A 817 20.59 6.43 -14.18
CA PRO A 817 20.55 4.98 -14.10
C PRO A 817 19.13 4.46 -13.80
N PRO A 818 18.80 3.19 -14.07
CA PRO A 818 17.56 2.57 -13.56
C PRO A 818 17.43 2.68 -12.04
N LEU A 819 16.21 2.49 -11.54
CA LEU A 819 16.01 2.12 -10.14
C LEU A 819 16.72 0.79 -9.86
N TYR A 820 17.45 0.76 -8.75
CA TYR A 820 18.21 -0.40 -8.31
C TYR A 820 17.40 -1.26 -7.32
N GLU A 821 17.83 -2.50 -7.13
CA GLU A 821 17.33 -3.35 -6.04
C GLU A 821 17.63 -2.65 -4.70
N VAL A 822 16.60 -2.45 -3.86
CA VAL A 822 16.71 -1.63 -2.64
C VAL A 822 17.57 -2.35 -1.60
N GLY A 823 18.86 -2.04 -1.62
CA GLY A 823 19.86 -2.70 -0.80
C GLY A 823 20.28 -1.89 0.41
N PHE A 824 19.89 -2.33 1.61
CA PHE A 824 20.50 -1.85 2.85
C PHE A 824 22.01 -2.08 2.82
N LEU A 825 22.76 -1.08 3.29
CA LEU A 825 24.22 -1.10 3.34
C LEU A 825 24.73 -2.21 4.26
N ASP A 826 25.89 -2.78 3.95
CA ASP A 826 26.54 -3.78 4.81
C ASP A 826 27.23 -3.13 6.03
N GLU A 827 27.68 -1.88 5.88
CA GLU A 827 28.37 -1.07 6.90
C GLU A 827 27.81 0.38 6.91
N PRO A 828 27.92 1.14 8.01
CA PRO A 828 27.50 2.54 8.05
C PRO A 828 28.26 3.39 7.03
N GLY A 829 27.51 4.05 6.13
CA GLY A 829 28.05 4.97 5.13
C GLY A 829 27.44 6.36 5.25
N ASN A 830 28.23 7.40 5.00
CA ASN A 830 27.82 8.80 5.10
C ASN A 830 27.04 9.27 3.85
N ARG A 831 26.08 8.47 3.38
CA ARG A 831 25.31 8.68 2.14
C ARG A 831 23.85 8.99 2.46
N LEU A 832 23.47 10.25 2.35
CA LEU A 832 22.09 10.72 2.38
C LEU A 832 21.36 10.53 1.03
N SER A 833 22.03 9.99 0.00
CA SER A 833 21.46 9.76 -1.32
C SER A 833 21.14 8.27 -1.57
N PRO A 834 19.97 7.94 -2.16
CA PRO A 834 19.78 6.67 -2.85
C PRO A 834 20.63 6.58 -4.14
N PHE A 835 21.27 7.69 -4.54
CA PHE A 835 22.15 7.80 -5.70
C PHE A 835 23.62 7.98 -5.30
N ASP A 836 24.39 6.90 -5.38
CA ASP A 836 25.84 6.95 -5.66
C ASP A 836 26.30 5.64 -6.35
N PRO A 837 26.19 5.57 -7.71
CA PRO A 837 26.85 4.54 -8.50
C PRO A 837 28.35 4.82 -8.48
N GLY A 838 29.03 4.24 -7.48
CA GLY A 838 30.31 4.70 -6.98
C GLY A 838 31.39 5.01 -8.03
N ASN A 839 32.04 6.16 -7.84
CA ASN A 839 33.40 6.46 -8.29
C ASN A 839 33.74 6.09 -9.75
N THR A 840 33.22 6.86 -10.71
CA THR A 840 33.86 7.01 -12.03
C THR A 840 33.82 8.46 -12.55
N THR A 841 34.82 9.24 -12.14
CA THR A 841 35.45 10.36 -12.89
C THR A 841 34.60 11.53 -13.44
N THR A 842 35.05 12.76 -13.10
CA THR A 842 34.74 14.08 -13.73
C THR A 842 33.30 14.60 -13.60
N SER A 843 33.03 15.89 -13.32
CA SER A 843 33.91 17.03 -13.01
C SER A 843 33.15 18.20 -12.36
N ASN A 844 33.73 18.77 -11.30
CA ASN A 844 33.82 20.20 -10.96
C ASN A 844 32.63 21.19 -11.15
N PHE A 845 32.29 21.82 -10.02
CA PHE A 845 31.77 23.19 -9.82
C PHE A 845 30.30 23.53 -10.15
N PRO A 846 29.74 24.60 -9.53
CA PRO A 846 30.29 25.45 -8.46
C PRO A 846 29.64 25.29 -7.08
#